data_AF-A0A077ZBW7-F1
#
_entry.id   AF-A0A077ZBW7-F1
#
_cell.length_a   1.000
_cell.length_b   1.000
_cell.length_c   1.000
_cell.angle_alpha   90.00
_cell.angle_beta   90.00
_cell.angle_gamma   90.00
#
_symmetry.space_group_name_H-M   'P 1'
#
loop_
_entity.id
_entity.type
_entity.pdbx_description
1 polymer ?
#
loop_
_entity_poly.entity_id
_entity_poly.type
_entity_poly.pdbx_seq_one_letter_code
_entity_poly.pdbx_strand_id
1 'polypeptide(L)'
;MRKTKEIFDKHLTTETIYYSLKDRGTSLFERRSEKQDYAIIAFDPVKNLIFQNGAFHDGHVSYPCEDPLKELENYVLVDEEEQENLIFQGGALGYVGYDVAACYEAIGEIPKDQLGVPDLQFYLYESYVIYDKQKQISTLVIGNSYSKDSEIQMNRRMTELEQKLLQVSKLPDLEMPTLEFTSNLSQIEFEAIVRQAKERIVEGDVFQVVPSQRLSAEFTTDPFNYYRQLRQNNPSAYLYYLDFPDVQVIGSSPESLVTVEAELVTTNPIAGTRKRGANQEEDEALAKELQNDPKEIAEHRMLVDLGRNDLGKIAVHGSVTVPTYLTIERYQFVMHLVSVVTAKLKPGHTAMDALKATLPAGTVSGAPKIRAMTRIYQWETVKRSIYAGAVGFLGQNDQADFAIAIRTMVVKDNQAHVQAGAGIVYDSNPTSEYFETLQKAKALMELLPENVKILRNDDPELFAIAEKASAIVLSPGPGRPAEAGICLGHQAIGEVFGGKIVSAPTIMHGKQSRLQRQSERLVMRYHSLMIDPHQVPQDLEVMDEAEGCIMAIRHKRYPVFGLQFHPESIGTEDGAIYRGNDLTISEMQQVGKAIFEEQLTDSQISALLVGLKIKGVAAAELTGLAQVMQGKGTPMLAAPVGVMDNCGTGGDHSHSFNISTTAAFVLAGGGIPMAKHGNRSISSKSGSADILEVLGITLTVSPEKIDYLLKEAGIAFLFAPTLHPAMGAVMHIRKELATPTIFNLLGPLINPYPLDYQLMGTYAGDSLVETAKTLGQLGRERAIVIHGHGGMDEANLAGTTHCAVYQNGAVQEFSFDPEEAGFKRVPLAGIVGGSAEKNKDILLSVLRGIPSAHYETVLLNAGLGFMASGRVKTLTDGIAEAEQSILSGAAYDRLQQLIVKQQEAA
;
A
#
# COMPACT_ATOMS: atom_id res chain seq x y z
N MET A 1 34.33 -9.76 -42.20
CA MET A 1 34.53 -8.44 -42.85
C MET A 1 33.44 -7.50 -42.35
N ARG A 2 33.77 -6.23 -42.12
CA ARG A 2 32.82 -5.19 -41.70
C ARG A 2 32.94 -3.97 -42.60
N LYS A 3 31.79 -3.42 -43.01
CA LYS A 3 31.66 -2.14 -43.71
C LYS A 3 31.04 -1.16 -42.75
N THR A 4 31.62 0.03 -42.65
CA THR A 4 31.13 1.09 -41.76
C THR A 4 30.85 2.36 -42.58
N LYS A 5 29.84 3.11 -42.16
CA LYS A 5 29.45 4.38 -42.77
C LYS A 5 28.95 5.32 -41.69
N GLU A 6 29.63 6.45 -41.53
CA GLU A 6 29.17 7.53 -40.65
C GLU A 6 28.15 8.41 -41.39
N ILE A 7 27.04 8.70 -40.71
CA ILE A 7 25.94 9.54 -41.18
C ILE A 7 25.76 10.67 -40.18
N PHE A 8 25.89 11.90 -40.67
CA PHE A 8 25.70 13.13 -39.90
C PHE A 8 24.37 13.75 -40.31
N ASP A 9 23.33 13.54 -39.52
CA ASP A 9 22.03 14.18 -39.71
C ASP A 9 21.41 14.50 -38.35
N LYS A 10 21.16 15.79 -38.13
CA LYS A 10 20.54 16.31 -36.89
C LYS A 10 19.12 15.79 -36.66
N HIS A 11 18.47 15.26 -37.69
CA HIS A 11 17.12 14.68 -37.61
C HIS A 11 17.14 13.19 -37.22
N LEU A 12 18.31 12.55 -37.25
CA LEU A 12 18.47 11.20 -36.73
C LEU A 12 18.58 11.24 -35.20
N THR A 13 17.64 10.59 -34.55
CA THR A 13 17.60 10.32 -33.12
C THR A 13 17.45 8.81 -32.94
N THR A 14 17.67 8.32 -31.72
CA THR A 14 17.48 6.89 -31.42
C THR A 14 16.12 6.37 -31.91
N GLU A 15 15.05 7.14 -31.70
CA GLU A 15 13.68 6.76 -32.08
C GLU A 15 13.48 6.77 -33.60
N THR A 16 13.99 7.78 -34.31
CA THR A 16 13.82 7.86 -35.78
C THR A 16 14.69 6.83 -36.50
N ILE A 17 15.89 6.53 -36.00
CA ILE A 17 16.74 5.44 -36.51
C ILE A 17 16.04 4.11 -36.34
N TYR A 18 15.55 3.81 -35.13
CA TYR A 18 14.82 2.56 -34.86
C TYR A 18 13.61 2.45 -35.78
N TYR A 19 12.77 3.49 -35.87
CA TYR A 19 11.55 3.44 -36.66
C TYR A 19 11.81 3.29 -38.17
N SER A 20 12.84 3.95 -38.72
CA SER A 20 13.24 3.80 -40.13
C SER A 20 13.79 2.40 -40.46
N LEU A 21 14.30 1.67 -39.46
CA LEU A 21 14.89 0.34 -39.59
C LEU A 21 14.04 -0.76 -38.94
N LYS A 22 12.84 -0.43 -38.46
CA LYS A 22 11.97 -1.37 -37.75
C LYS A 22 11.52 -2.46 -38.72
N ASP A 23 11.92 -3.69 -38.41
CA ASP A 23 11.37 -4.93 -38.95
C ASP A 23 11.32 -5.94 -37.80
N ARG A 24 10.79 -7.14 -38.05
CA ARG A 24 10.75 -8.22 -37.05
C ARG A 24 12.17 -8.54 -36.58
N GLY A 25 12.37 -8.48 -35.26
CA GLY A 25 13.66 -8.73 -34.65
C GLY A 25 14.59 -7.52 -34.63
N THR A 26 14.09 -6.29 -34.81
CA THR A 26 14.88 -5.08 -34.52
C THR A 26 14.92 -4.82 -33.01
N SER A 27 16.12 -4.77 -32.44
CA SER A 27 16.35 -4.52 -31.01
C SER A 27 17.08 -3.19 -30.79
N LEU A 28 16.78 -2.56 -29.66
CA LEU A 28 17.36 -1.29 -29.24
C LEU A 28 17.89 -1.40 -27.81
N PHE A 29 19.13 -0.92 -27.62
CA PHE A 29 19.79 -0.83 -26.31
C PHE A 29 20.49 0.53 -26.20
N GLU A 30 20.18 1.29 -25.15
CA GLU A 30 20.86 2.54 -24.83
C GLU A 30 21.61 2.44 -23.51
N ARG A 31 22.82 2.97 -23.50
CA ARG A 31 23.61 3.20 -22.29
C ARG A 31 23.74 4.70 -22.07
N ARG A 32 23.50 5.14 -20.83
CA ARG A 32 23.71 6.52 -20.39
C ARG A 32 24.59 6.57 -19.16
N SER A 33 25.73 7.22 -19.27
CA SER A 33 26.66 7.52 -18.19
C SER A 33 27.42 8.79 -18.53
N GLU A 34 28.17 9.34 -17.57
CA GLU A 34 29.01 10.52 -17.83
C GLU A 34 30.03 10.28 -18.96
N LYS A 35 30.53 9.04 -19.09
CA LYS A 35 31.58 8.67 -20.06
C LYS A 35 31.05 8.15 -21.39
N GLN A 36 29.88 7.50 -21.37
CA GLN A 36 29.29 6.82 -22.52
C GLN A 36 27.79 7.15 -22.58
N ASP A 37 27.37 7.81 -23.64
CA ASP A 37 25.95 8.00 -23.95
C ASP A 37 25.70 7.64 -25.42
N TYR A 38 25.17 6.44 -25.63
CA TYR A 38 24.98 5.87 -26.96
C TYR A 38 23.68 5.06 -27.07
N ALA A 39 23.33 4.69 -28.29
CA ALA A 39 22.31 3.69 -28.59
C ALA A 39 22.81 2.68 -29.64
N ILE A 40 22.53 1.40 -29.44
CA ILE A 40 22.74 0.33 -30.41
C ILE A 40 21.36 -0.03 -30.97
N ILE A 41 21.16 0.15 -32.27
CA ILE A 41 19.97 -0.28 -33.00
C ILE A 41 20.40 -1.43 -33.89
N ALA A 42 20.08 -2.67 -33.52
CA ALA A 42 20.45 -3.87 -34.25
C ALA A 42 19.23 -4.44 -34.97
N PHE A 43 19.39 -4.85 -36.23
CA PHE A 43 18.29 -5.27 -37.11
C PHE A 43 18.77 -6.39 -38.03
N ASP A 44 17.82 -7.03 -38.73
CA ASP A 44 18.08 -8.18 -39.61
C ASP A 44 18.91 -9.29 -38.92
N PRO A 45 18.42 -9.89 -37.82
CA PRO A 45 19.19 -10.88 -37.08
C PRO A 45 19.49 -12.13 -37.92
N VAL A 46 20.70 -12.67 -37.79
CA VAL A 46 21.15 -13.88 -38.47
C VAL A 46 20.56 -15.13 -37.81
N LYS A 47 20.43 -15.12 -36.48
CA LYS A 47 19.85 -16.23 -35.69
C LYS A 47 19.02 -15.73 -34.51
N ASN A 48 18.05 -16.53 -34.10
CA ASN A 48 17.29 -16.38 -32.85
C ASN A 48 17.67 -17.55 -31.93
N LEU A 49 18.50 -17.28 -30.93
CA LEU A 49 19.04 -18.25 -29.99
C LEU A 49 18.17 -18.28 -28.74
N ILE A 50 17.57 -19.42 -28.44
CA ILE A 50 16.55 -19.58 -27.40
C ILE A 50 16.97 -20.71 -26.47
N PHE A 51 16.85 -20.53 -25.16
CA PHE A 51 16.89 -21.63 -24.20
C PHE A 51 15.60 -21.64 -23.37
N GLN A 52 14.95 -22.79 -23.31
CA GLN A 52 13.72 -22.99 -22.55
C GLN A 52 13.57 -24.47 -22.19
N ASN A 53 13.10 -24.76 -20.97
CA ASN A 53 12.81 -26.13 -20.52
C ASN A 53 13.99 -27.11 -20.68
N GLY A 54 15.23 -26.65 -20.44
CA GLY A 54 16.43 -27.48 -20.53
C GLY A 54 16.94 -27.78 -21.95
N ALA A 55 16.36 -27.14 -22.98
CA ALA A 55 16.78 -27.29 -24.36
C ALA A 55 17.20 -25.94 -24.97
N PHE A 56 18.30 -25.95 -25.72
CA PHE A 56 18.76 -24.82 -26.53
C PHE A 56 18.26 -24.98 -27.97
N HIS A 57 17.82 -23.91 -28.59
CA HIS A 57 17.32 -23.85 -29.96
C HIS A 57 18.06 -22.76 -30.73
N ASP A 58 18.73 -23.15 -31.81
CA ASP A 58 19.65 -22.29 -32.56
C ASP A 58 19.04 -21.57 -33.78
N GLY A 59 17.71 -21.69 -33.93
CA GLY A 59 16.94 -21.23 -35.09
C GLY A 59 16.51 -22.35 -36.03
N HIS A 60 17.11 -23.54 -35.94
CA HIS A 60 16.78 -24.69 -36.79
C HIS A 60 16.52 -25.98 -36.02
N VAL A 61 17.29 -26.23 -34.96
CA VAL A 61 17.23 -27.47 -34.19
C VAL A 61 17.17 -27.15 -32.70
N SER A 62 16.38 -27.93 -31.95
CA SER A 62 16.40 -27.92 -30.49
C SER A 62 17.13 -29.15 -29.96
N TYR A 63 18.02 -28.96 -28.99
CA TYR A 63 18.79 -30.04 -28.35
C TYR A 63 18.95 -29.78 -26.85
N PRO A 64 19.06 -30.83 -26.00
CA PRO A 64 19.31 -30.67 -24.57
C PRO A 64 20.61 -29.89 -24.31
N CYS A 65 20.57 -28.96 -23.36
CA CYS A 65 21.72 -28.12 -23.01
C CYS A 65 21.75 -27.88 -21.49
N GLU A 66 22.90 -28.15 -20.87
CA GLU A 66 23.10 -27.93 -19.42
C GLU A 66 23.71 -26.55 -19.11
N ASP A 67 24.47 -25.97 -20.05
CA ASP A 67 25.14 -24.69 -19.90
C ASP A 67 24.74 -23.72 -21.03
N PRO A 68 23.53 -23.14 -20.95
CA PRO A 68 23.01 -22.28 -22.02
C PRO A 68 23.84 -21.01 -22.25
N LEU A 69 24.58 -20.54 -21.25
CA LEU A 69 25.45 -19.36 -21.41
C LEU A 69 26.71 -19.72 -22.21
N LYS A 70 27.30 -20.89 -21.96
CA LYS A 70 28.43 -21.36 -22.77
C LYS A 70 28.01 -21.72 -24.19
N GLU A 71 26.80 -22.25 -24.36
CA GLU A 71 26.25 -22.50 -25.69
C GLU A 71 26.03 -21.20 -26.46
N LEU A 72 25.46 -20.16 -25.83
CA LEU A 72 25.35 -18.82 -26.42
C LEU A 72 26.72 -18.29 -26.87
N GLU A 73 27.74 -18.38 -26.00
CA GLU A 73 29.11 -17.97 -26.30
C GLU A 73 29.64 -18.61 -27.60
N ASN A 74 29.45 -19.92 -27.77
CA ASN A 74 29.93 -20.66 -28.94
C ASN A 74 29.37 -20.16 -30.27
N TYR A 75 28.16 -19.60 -30.28
CA TYR A 75 27.57 -19.00 -31.48
C TYR A 75 28.00 -17.55 -31.72
N VAL A 76 28.44 -16.85 -30.67
CA VAL A 76 28.68 -15.41 -30.70
C VAL A 76 30.15 -15.06 -30.92
N LEU A 77 31.06 -15.73 -30.23
CA LEU A 77 32.47 -15.36 -30.29
C LEU A 77 33.08 -15.71 -31.65
N VAL A 78 33.78 -14.75 -32.24
CA VAL A 78 34.47 -14.91 -33.53
C VAL A 78 35.88 -14.34 -33.40
N ASP A 79 36.86 -15.13 -33.80
CA ASP A 79 38.26 -14.68 -33.91
C ASP A 79 38.43 -13.80 -35.16
N GLU A 80 38.17 -12.50 -35.00
CA GLU A 80 38.34 -11.46 -36.02
C GLU A 80 39.09 -10.26 -35.42
N GLU A 81 39.82 -9.53 -36.28
CA GLU A 81 40.51 -8.30 -35.88
C GLU A 81 39.51 -7.26 -35.34
N GLU A 82 39.76 -6.76 -34.14
CA GLU A 82 38.92 -5.74 -33.51
C GLU A 82 39.01 -4.41 -34.26
N GLN A 83 37.89 -3.70 -34.37
CA GLN A 83 37.85 -2.35 -34.90
C GLN A 83 37.87 -1.37 -33.74
N GLU A 84 38.96 -0.59 -33.65
CA GLU A 84 39.09 0.48 -32.69
C GLU A 84 37.89 1.45 -32.79
N ASN A 85 37.38 1.87 -31.62
CA ASN A 85 36.28 2.84 -31.43
C ASN A 85 34.84 2.33 -31.62
N LEU A 86 34.60 1.06 -31.97
CA LEU A 86 33.25 0.49 -31.95
C LEU A 86 32.96 -0.21 -30.62
N ILE A 87 32.04 0.36 -29.84
CA ILE A 87 31.55 -0.20 -28.56
C ILE A 87 30.81 -1.54 -28.72
N PHE A 88 30.31 -1.83 -29.92
CA PHE A 88 29.66 -3.08 -30.28
C PHE A 88 30.10 -3.44 -31.70
N GLN A 89 30.65 -4.64 -31.86
CA GLN A 89 31.28 -5.09 -33.11
C GLN A 89 30.43 -6.12 -33.87
N GLY A 90 29.15 -6.24 -33.51
CA GLY A 90 28.32 -7.40 -33.83
C GLY A 90 28.36 -8.40 -32.68
N GLY A 91 27.35 -9.28 -32.61
CA GLY A 91 27.17 -10.19 -31.48
C GLY A 91 25.70 -10.43 -31.13
N ALA A 92 25.47 -10.98 -29.95
CA ALA A 92 24.15 -11.28 -29.44
C ALA A 92 23.60 -10.13 -28.59
N LEU A 93 22.36 -9.70 -28.85
CA LEU A 93 21.62 -8.73 -28.02
C LEU A 93 20.29 -9.37 -27.58
N GLY A 94 19.99 -9.31 -26.28
CA GLY A 94 18.88 -10.08 -25.70
C GLY A 94 18.80 -10.05 -24.17
N TYR A 95 18.23 -11.11 -23.60
CA TYR A 95 18.09 -11.27 -22.15
C TYR A 95 18.43 -12.68 -21.66
N VAL A 96 18.84 -12.74 -20.38
CA VAL A 96 18.96 -13.96 -19.58
C VAL A 96 18.01 -13.82 -18.40
N GLY A 97 17.03 -14.69 -18.29
CA GLY A 97 16.07 -14.72 -17.19
C GLY A 97 16.70 -15.11 -15.87
N TYR A 98 16.04 -14.76 -14.77
CA TYR A 98 16.44 -15.10 -13.40
C TYR A 98 16.62 -16.61 -13.20
N ASP A 99 15.73 -17.40 -13.79
CA ASP A 99 15.64 -18.85 -13.58
C ASP A 99 16.77 -19.63 -14.28
N VAL A 100 17.55 -19.00 -15.16
CA VAL A 100 18.78 -19.59 -15.72
C VAL A 100 19.78 -19.93 -14.61
N ALA A 101 19.73 -19.22 -13.47
CA ALA A 101 20.55 -19.54 -12.30
C ALA A 101 20.32 -20.98 -11.78
N ALA A 102 19.14 -21.57 -12.00
CA ALA A 102 18.82 -22.95 -11.61
C ALA A 102 19.58 -24.01 -12.43
N CYS A 103 20.20 -23.62 -13.56
CA CYS A 103 21.10 -24.50 -14.30
C CYS A 103 22.45 -24.70 -13.58
N TYR A 104 22.84 -23.78 -12.70
CA TYR A 104 24.16 -23.77 -12.07
C TYR A 104 24.12 -23.96 -10.55
N GLU A 105 22.98 -23.66 -9.91
CA GLU A 105 22.81 -23.71 -8.46
C GLU A 105 21.55 -24.50 -8.07
N ALA A 106 21.62 -25.27 -6.98
CA ALA A 106 20.49 -26.04 -6.47
C ALA A 106 19.50 -25.17 -5.68
N ILE A 107 18.62 -24.45 -6.40
CA ILE A 107 17.68 -23.46 -5.82
C ILE A 107 16.34 -24.09 -5.39
N GLY A 108 16.00 -25.28 -5.91
CA GLY A 108 14.75 -25.99 -5.62
C GLY A 108 13.83 -26.09 -6.82
N GLU A 109 12.54 -26.33 -6.57
CA GLU A 109 11.51 -26.44 -7.61
C GLU A 109 11.15 -25.04 -8.15
N ILE A 110 11.22 -24.88 -9.47
CA ILE A 110 10.84 -23.61 -10.12
C ILE A 110 9.33 -23.42 -9.95
N PRO A 111 8.86 -22.25 -9.46
CA PRO A 111 7.44 -21.97 -9.34
C PRO A 111 6.70 -22.03 -10.69
N LYS A 112 5.37 -21.98 -10.65
CA LYS A 112 4.53 -22.10 -11.86
C LYS A 112 4.93 -21.07 -12.93
N ASP A 113 5.30 -21.54 -14.12
CA ASP A 113 5.58 -20.67 -15.27
C ASP A 113 4.28 -20.20 -15.93
N GLN A 114 3.82 -19.03 -15.52
CA GLN A 114 2.60 -18.42 -16.07
C GLN A 114 2.84 -17.66 -17.38
N LEU A 115 4.06 -17.14 -17.61
CA LEU A 115 4.36 -16.36 -18.81
C LEU A 115 4.69 -17.26 -19.99
N GLY A 116 5.38 -18.39 -19.76
CA GLY A 116 5.81 -19.30 -20.81
C GLY A 116 6.82 -18.66 -21.79
N VAL A 117 7.54 -17.64 -21.35
CA VAL A 117 8.65 -17.03 -22.11
C VAL A 117 9.91 -17.88 -21.98
N PRO A 118 10.83 -17.84 -22.95
CA PRO A 118 12.13 -18.47 -22.81
C PRO A 118 12.91 -18.00 -21.57
N ASP A 119 13.76 -18.88 -21.05
CA ASP A 119 14.67 -18.58 -19.95
C ASP A 119 15.85 -17.72 -20.42
N LEU A 120 16.24 -17.86 -21.69
CA LEU A 120 17.22 -16.99 -22.35
C LEU A 120 16.80 -16.83 -23.80
N GLN A 121 16.89 -15.61 -24.32
CA GLN A 121 16.62 -15.34 -25.72
C GLN A 121 17.49 -14.19 -26.23
N PHE A 122 18.24 -14.46 -27.31
CA PHE A 122 19.12 -13.51 -27.96
C PHE A 122 18.97 -13.57 -29.47
N TYR A 123 19.02 -12.40 -30.09
CA TYR A 123 19.25 -12.29 -31.52
C TYR A 123 20.73 -12.09 -31.82
N LEU A 124 21.25 -12.83 -32.80
CA LEU A 124 22.62 -12.70 -33.29
C LEU A 124 22.67 -11.71 -34.45
N TYR A 125 23.36 -10.58 -34.27
CA TYR A 125 23.40 -9.48 -35.23
C TYR A 125 24.78 -9.24 -35.82
N GLU A 126 24.79 -8.92 -37.10
CA GLU A 126 25.93 -8.33 -37.82
C GLU A 126 25.56 -7.04 -38.55
N SER A 127 24.30 -6.60 -38.48
CA SER A 127 23.82 -5.33 -39.05
C SER A 127 23.24 -4.46 -37.94
N TYR A 128 23.80 -3.27 -37.77
CA TYR A 128 23.43 -2.38 -36.66
C TYR A 128 23.83 -0.91 -36.92
N VAL A 129 23.22 0.00 -36.17
CA VAL A 129 23.61 1.41 -36.08
C VAL A 129 24.03 1.71 -34.65
N ILE A 130 25.21 2.29 -34.47
CA ILE A 130 25.62 2.91 -33.20
C ILE A 130 25.37 4.41 -33.32
N TYR A 131 24.52 4.95 -32.45
CA TYR A 131 24.26 6.39 -32.35
C TYR A 131 24.99 6.95 -31.13
N ASP A 132 26.06 7.72 -31.36
CA ASP A 132 26.75 8.49 -30.33
C ASP A 132 25.94 9.77 -30.06
N LYS A 133 25.28 9.83 -28.90
CA LYS A 133 24.33 10.91 -28.59
C LYS A 133 25.04 12.22 -28.30
N GLN A 134 26.27 12.16 -27.78
CA GLN A 134 27.08 13.34 -27.48
C GLN A 134 27.58 14.00 -28.76
N LYS A 135 28.02 13.19 -29.73
CA LYS A 135 28.52 13.69 -31.02
C LYS A 135 27.44 13.85 -32.08
N GLN A 136 26.25 13.30 -31.86
CA GLN A 136 25.15 13.19 -32.83
C GLN A 136 25.57 12.50 -34.14
N ILE A 137 26.38 11.44 -34.02
CA ILE A 137 26.90 10.66 -35.16
C ILE A 137 26.23 9.29 -35.16
N SER A 138 25.68 8.89 -36.31
CA SER A 138 25.20 7.53 -36.53
C SER A 138 26.21 6.74 -37.34
N THR A 139 26.75 5.67 -36.79
CA THR A 139 27.66 4.75 -37.50
C THR A 139 26.88 3.51 -37.90
N LEU A 140 26.52 3.42 -39.19
CA LEU A 140 25.92 2.24 -39.78
C LEU A 140 27.00 1.19 -40.03
N VAL A 141 26.80 -0.02 -39.54
CA VAL A 141 27.72 -1.14 -39.68
C VAL A 141 27.01 -2.34 -40.30
N ILE A 142 27.63 -2.91 -41.33
CA ILE A 142 27.22 -4.18 -41.94
C ILE A 142 28.42 -5.12 -41.89
N GLY A 143 28.26 -6.22 -41.17
CA GLY A 143 29.20 -7.34 -41.07
C GLY A 143 28.73 -8.55 -41.86
N ASN A 144 29.61 -9.54 -41.97
CA ASN A 144 29.29 -10.86 -42.53
C ASN A 144 29.91 -12.00 -41.72
N SER A 145 30.23 -11.73 -40.45
CA SER A 145 30.92 -12.67 -39.56
C SER A 145 30.09 -13.95 -39.36
N TYR A 146 28.76 -13.85 -39.45
CA TYR A 146 27.85 -14.99 -39.31
C TYR A 146 27.20 -15.42 -40.64
N SER A 147 26.70 -14.49 -41.45
CA SER A 147 26.00 -14.83 -42.72
C SER A 147 26.91 -15.35 -43.82
N LYS A 148 28.20 -14.97 -43.79
CA LYS A 148 29.16 -15.14 -44.89
C LYS A 148 28.73 -14.48 -46.20
N ASP A 149 27.92 -13.41 -46.13
CA ASP A 149 27.55 -12.58 -47.28
C ASP A 149 28.78 -12.09 -48.06
N SER A 150 28.66 -12.01 -49.38
CA SER A 150 29.71 -11.46 -50.25
C SER A 150 29.82 -9.93 -50.10
N GLU A 151 30.99 -9.38 -50.43
CA GLU A 151 31.20 -7.93 -50.41
C GLU A 151 30.17 -7.14 -51.25
N ILE A 152 29.75 -7.71 -52.38
CA ILE A 152 28.75 -7.11 -53.27
C ILE A 152 27.39 -7.01 -52.56
N GLN A 153 26.98 -8.07 -51.83
CA GLN A 153 25.74 -8.06 -51.05
C GLN A 153 25.81 -7.04 -49.92
N MET A 154 26.92 -6.98 -49.20
CA MET A 154 27.13 -6.02 -48.10
C MET A 154 27.08 -4.56 -48.59
N ASN A 155 27.75 -4.24 -49.70
CA ASN A 155 27.73 -2.88 -50.27
C ASN A 155 26.33 -2.47 -50.73
N ARG A 156 25.58 -3.40 -51.33
CA ARG A 156 24.19 -3.16 -51.73
C ARG A 156 23.31 -2.86 -50.50
N ARG A 157 23.38 -3.70 -49.46
CA ARG A 157 22.64 -3.48 -48.20
C ARG A 157 23.01 -2.15 -47.55
N MET A 158 24.29 -1.82 -47.51
CA MET A 158 24.79 -0.53 -46.99
C MET A 158 24.12 0.65 -47.70
N THR A 159 24.10 0.67 -49.04
CA THR A 159 23.45 1.75 -49.80
C THR A 159 21.93 1.79 -49.58
N GLU A 160 21.25 0.65 -49.54
CA GLU A 160 19.81 0.58 -49.30
C GLU A 160 19.43 1.12 -47.90
N LEU A 161 20.18 0.75 -46.87
CA LEU A 161 19.96 1.18 -45.49
C LEU A 161 20.33 2.64 -45.25
N GLU A 162 21.42 3.12 -45.87
CA GLU A 162 21.78 4.55 -45.85
C GLU A 162 20.62 5.39 -46.43
N GLN A 163 20.03 4.98 -47.54
CA GLN A 163 18.87 5.68 -48.13
C GLN A 163 17.63 5.64 -47.22
N LYS A 164 17.36 4.51 -46.55
CA LYS A 164 16.26 4.42 -45.57
C LYS A 164 16.46 5.37 -44.39
N LEU A 165 17.69 5.48 -43.88
CA LEU A 165 18.01 6.38 -42.77
C LEU A 165 17.89 7.86 -43.19
N LEU A 166 18.34 8.22 -44.38
CA LEU A 166 18.23 9.59 -44.90
C LEU A 166 16.79 10.02 -45.22
N GLN A 167 15.89 9.06 -45.52
CA GLN A 167 14.46 9.31 -45.65
C GLN A 167 13.79 9.28 -44.26
N VAL A 168 14.12 10.26 -43.42
CA VAL A 168 13.63 10.34 -42.04
C VAL A 168 12.11 10.18 -42.00
N SER A 169 11.67 9.08 -41.39
CA SER A 169 10.25 8.80 -41.22
C SER A 169 9.67 9.70 -40.14
N LYS A 170 8.52 10.31 -40.40
CA LYS A 170 7.75 10.98 -39.34
C LYS A 170 7.27 9.91 -38.37
N LEU A 171 7.66 10.03 -37.10
CA LEU A 171 7.15 9.15 -36.04
C LEU A 171 5.61 9.32 -35.94
N PRO A 172 4.86 8.23 -35.74
CA PRO A 172 3.43 8.32 -35.49
C PRO A 172 3.17 9.07 -34.19
N ASP A 173 1.97 9.65 -34.10
CA ASP A 173 1.49 10.28 -32.88
C ASP A 173 1.45 9.22 -31.76
N LEU A 174 1.83 9.62 -30.53
CA LEU A 174 1.87 8.73 -29.38
C LEU A 174 0.45 8.43 -28.90
N GLU A 175 -0.02 7.22 -29.18
CA GLU A 175 -1.18 6.64 -28.49
C GLU A 175 -0.70 5.84 -27.29
N MET A 176 -1.15 6.24 -26.10
CA MET A 176 -0.83 5.57 -24.83
C MET A 176 -2.05 4.81 -24.31
N PRO A 177 -1.88 3.56 -23.86
CA PRO A 177 -2.96 2.81 -23.24
C PRO A 177 -3.23 3.36 -21.83
N THR A 178 -4.49 3.34 -21.40
CA THR A 178 -4.81 3.39 -19.97
C THR A 178 -4.68 1.98 -19.43
N LEU A 179 -3.69 1.75 -18.57
CA LEU A 179 -3.37 0.42 -18.04
C LEU A 179 -3.91 0.29 -16.61
N GLU A 180 -4.88 -0.59 -16.41
CA GLU A 180 -5.37 -0.98 -15.09
C GLU A 180 -4.66 -2.25 -14.63
N PHE A 181 -3.67 -2.09 -13.76
CA PHE A 181 -2.85 -3.20 -13.28
C PHE A 181 -3.51 -3.95 -12.12
N THR A 182 -3.47 -5.28 -12.18
CA THR A 182 -3.88 -6.19 -11.10
C THR A 182 -2.69 -6.99 -10.62
N SER A 183 -2.52 -7.11 -9.30
CA SER A 183 -1.43 -7.90 -8.72
C SER A 183 -1.77 -9.39 -8.65
N ASN A 184 -0.77 -10.26 -8.79
CA ASN A 184 -0.88 -11.70 -8.53
C ASN A 184 -0.94 -12.06 -7.04
N LEU A 185 -0.67 -11.09 -6.15
CA LEU A 185 -0.76 -11.23 -4.70
C LEU A 185 -1.61 -10.11 -4.11
N SER A 186 -2.49 -10.44 -3.17
CA SER A 186 -3.12 -9.46 -2.30
C SER A 186 -2.11 -8.87 -1.32
N GLN A 187 -2.42 -7.69 -0.75
CA GLN A 187 -1.61 -7.10 0.31
C GLN A 187 -1.39 -8.07 1.47
N ILE A 188 -2.43 -8.79 1.91
CA ILE A 188 -2.34 -9.75 3.02
C ILE A 188 -1.35 -10.88 2.70
N GLU A 189 -1.37 -11.40 1.47
CA GLU A 189 -0.46 -12.46 1.03
C GLU A 189 0.99 -11.97 0.95
N PHE A 190 1.24 -10.79 0.36
CA PHE A 190 2.58 -10.23 0.32
C PHE A 190 3.12 -9.93 1.71
N GLU A 191 2.31 -9.32 2.59
CA GLU A 191 2.69 -9.10 3.98
C GLU A 191 2.97 -10.41 4.74
N ALA A 192 2.27 -11.50 4.42
CA ALA A 192 2.55 -12.81 4.99
C ALA A 192 3.94 -13.34 4.54
N ILE A 193 4.33 -13.14 3.28
CA ILE A 193 5.68 -13.44 2.79
C ILE A 193 6.72 -12.61 3.55
N VAL A 194 6.47 -11.31 3.76
CA VAL A 194 7.39 -10.45 4.54
C VAL A 194 7.53 -10.96 5.98
N ARG A 195 6.44 -11.35 6.64
CA ARG A 195 6.50 -11.91 8.00
C ARG A 195 7.32 -13.22 8.05
N GLN A 196 7.11 -14.13 7.10
CA GLN A 196 7.90 -15.36 6.98
C GLN A 196 9.39 -15.06 6.72
N ALA A 197 9.69 -14.11 5.85
CA ALA A 197 11.07 -13.68 5.58
C ALA A 197 11.75 -13.15 6.84
N LYS A 198 11.06 -12.33 7.63
CA LYS A 198 11.57 -11.83 8.92
C LYS A 198 11.83 -12.95 9.93
N GLU A 199 10.93 -13.94 10.02
CA GLU A 199 11.14 -15.12 10.87
C GLU A 199 12.42 -15.86 10.48
N ARG A 200 12.65 -16.09 9.18
CA ARG A 200 13.89 -16.71 8.67
C ARG A 200 15.14 -15.89 8.95
N ILE A 201 15.05 -14.56 8.88
CA ILE A 201 16.16 -13.67 9.23
C ILE A 201 16.53 -13.80 10.71
N VAL A 202 15.54 -13.83 11.60
CA VAL A 202 15.74 -14.01 13.04
C VAL A 202 16.34 -15.38 13.37
N GLU A 203 15.96 -16.43 12.62
CA GLU A 203 16.53 -17.78 12.75
C GLU A 203 17.97 -17.89 12.22
N GLY A 204 18.51 -16.86 11.56
CA GLY A 204 19.84 -16.87 10.94
C GLY A 204 19.91 -17.63 9.62
N ASP A 205 18.76 -17.86 8.96
CA ASP A 205 18.66 -18.57 7.69
C ASP A 205 19.11 -17.72 6.50
N VAL A 206 18.78 -16.42 6.52
CA VAL A 206 19.21 -15.39 5.56
C VAL A 206 19.44 -14.08 6.32
N PHE A 207 20.31 -13.20 5.82
CA PHE A 207 20.46 -11.82 6.32
C PHE A 207 19.45 -10.88 5.66
N GLN A 208 19.21 -11.10 4.36
CA GLN A 208 18.26 -10.36 3.54
C GLN A 208 17.69 -11.29 2.47
N VAL A 209 16.43 -11.06 2.08
CA VAL A 209 15.77 -11.72 0.95
C VAL A 209 14.86 -10.73 0.24
N VAL A 210 14.78 -10.81 -1.09
CA VAL A 210 14.05 -9.84 -1.92
C VAL A 210 12.85 -10.51 -2.60
N PRO A 211 11.73 -10.76 -1.91
CA PRO A 211 10.48 -11.21 -2.54
C PRO A 211 9.88 -10.11 -3.43
N SER A 212 9.08 -10.53 -4.41
CA SER A 212 8.47 -9.66 -5.41
C SER A 212 7.03 -10.05 -5.73
N GLN A 213 6.29 -9.11 -6.33
CA GLN A 213 4.96 -9.33 -6.87
C GLN A 213 4.88 -8.87 -8.31
N ARG A 214 4.06 -9.55 -9.11
CA ARG A 214 3.82 -9.25 -10.52
C ARG A 214 2.46 -8.58 -10.68
N LEU A 215 2.46 -7.43 -11.33
CA LEU A 215 1.28 -6.70 -11.76
C LEU A 215 1.06 -6.90 -13.25
N SER A 216 -0.17 -7.15 -13.67
CA SER A 216 -0.53 -7.36 -15.08
C SER A 216 -1.71 -6.49 -15.50
N ALA A 217 -1.68 -5.97 -16.72
CA ALA A 217 -2.74 -5.19 -17.35
C ALA A 217 -2.96 -5.63 -18.80
N GLU A 218 -4.15 -5.41 -19.34
CA GLU A 218 -4.40 -5.54 -20.78
C GLU A 218 -3.59 -4.48 -21.56
N PHE A 219 -2.96 -4.88 -22.66
CA PHE A 219 -2.08 -4.02 -23.46
C PHE A 219 -2.36 -4.21 -24.94
N THR A 220 -2.95 -3.17 -25.57
CA THR A 220 -3.49 -3.25 -26.95
C THR A 220 -2.84 -2.26 -27.93
N THR A 221 -1.91 -1.43 -27.46
CA THR A 221 -1.20 -0.41 -28.26
C THR A 221 0.15 -0.93 -28.76
N ASP A 222 0.83 -0.20 -29.65
CA ASP A 222 2.21 -0.54 -30.06
C ASP A 222 3.17 -0.46 -28.84
N PRO A 223 3.84 -1.56 -28.45
CA PRO A 223 4.79 -1.57 -27.34
C PRO A 223 5.93 -0.55 -27.52
N PHE A 224 6.30 -0.19 -28.75
CA PHE A 224 7.32 0.81 -29.00
C PHE A 224 6.89 2.22 -28.57
N ASN A 225 5.60 2.58 -28.66
CA ASN A 225 5.11 3.87 -28.14
C ASN A 225 5.31 3.97 -26.63
N TYR A 226 5.08 2.87 -25.91
CA TYR A 226 5.34 2.81 -24.48
C TYR A 226 6.83 2.99 -24.15
N TYR A 227 7.73 2.36 -24.92
CA TYR A 227 9.19 2.60 -24.80
C TYR A 227 9.55 4.09 -24.95
N ARG A 228 9.02 4.76 -25.98
CA ARG A 228 9.28 6.18 -26.25
C ARG A 228 8.88 7.05 -25.06
N GLN A 229 7.70 6.81 -24.49
CA GLN A 229 7.23 7.55 -23.33
C GLN A 229 8.02 7.22 -22.05
N LEU A 230 8.38 5.94 -21.84
CA LEU A 230 9.23 5.52 -20.72
C LEU A 230 10.60 6.21 -20.76
N ARG A 231 11.21 6.28 -21.94
CA ARG A 231 12.50 6.95 -22.19
C ARG A 231 12.47 8.44 -21.84
N GLN A 232 11.34 9.11 -22.04
CA GLN A 232 11.15 10.52 -21.68
C GLN A 232 10.93 10.69 -20.18
N ASN A 233 10.03 9.90 -19.60
CA ASN A 233 9.58 10.07 -18.21
C ASN A 233 10.59 9.55 -17.18
N ASN A 234 11.31 8.48 -17.50
CA ASN A 234 12.25 7.82 -16.59
C ASN A 234 13.57 7.55 -17.32
N PRO A 235 14.40 8.56 -17.60
CA PRO A 235 15.74 8.31 -18.13
C PRO A 235 16.60 7.61 -17.08
N SER A 236 17.13 6.43 -17.42
CA SER A 236 18.03 5.65 -16.55
C SER A 236 19.35 5.32 -17.25
N ALA A 237 20.27 4.70 -16.49
CA ALA A 237 21.58 4.26 -16.98
C ALA A 237 21.49 3.28 -18.16
N TYR A 238 20.42 2.49 -18.21
CA TYR A 238 20.11 1.54 -19.28
C TYR A 238 18.67 1.73 -19.75
N LEU A 239 18.47 1.79 -21.06
CA LEU A 239 17.16 1.71 -21.69
C LEU A 239 17.20 0.61 -22.75
N TYR A 240 16.13 -0.14 -22.92
CA TYR A 240 16.09 -1.18 -23.93
C TYR A 240 14.67 -1.47 -24.43
N TYR A 241 14.60 -1.85 -25.69
CA TYR A 241 13.42 -2.38 -26.36
C TYR A 241 13.84 -3.58 -27.21
N LEU A 242 13.47 -4.78 -26.78
CA LEU A 242 13.73 -6.02 -27.51
C LEU A 242 12.41 -6.51 -28.11
N ASP A 243 12.36 -6.61 -29.44
CA ASP A 243 11.16 -7.02 -30.18
C ASP A 243 11.29 -8.46 -30.68
N PHE A 244 11.10 -9.42 -29.77
CA PHE A 244 10.98 -10.83 -30.15
C PHE A 244 9.56 -11.13 -30.66
N PRO A 245 9.37 -12.20 -31.45
CA PRO A 245 8.11 -12.40 -32.18
C PRO A 245 6.88 -12.54 -31.27
N ASP A 246 7.04 -13.18 -30.11
CA ASP A 246 5.96 -13.49 -29.17
C ASP A 246 6.05 -12.70 -27.85
N VAL A 247 7.14 -11.92 -27.67
CA VAL A 247 7.39 -11.18 -26.43
C VAL A 247 8.19 -9.91 -26.70
N GLN A 248 7.71 -8.77 -26.21
CA GLN A 248 8.47 -7.53 -26.19
C GLN A 248 8.99 -7.23 -24.79
N VAL A 249 10.26 -6.86 -24.68
CA VAL A 249 10.91 -6.52 -23.41
C VAL A 249 11.29 -5.05 -23.43
N ILE A 250 10.67 -4.26 -22.55
CA ILE A 250 10.82 -2.80 -22.49
C ILE A 250 11.33 -2.43 -21.12
N GLY A 251 12.43 -1.68 -20.99
CA GLY A 251 12.88 -1.29 -19.66
C GLY A 251 13.74 -0.05 -19.59
N SER A 252 13.82 0.48 -18.37
CA SER A 252 14.64 1.63 -17.98
C SER A 252 15.35 1.30 -16.67
N SER A 253 16.33 0.40 -16.75
CA SER A 253 17.05 -0.10 -15.58
C SER A 253 18.10 0.91 -15.11
N PRO A 254 18.14 1.24 -13.80
CA PRO A 254 19.16 2.11 -13.25
C PRO A 254 20.49 1.40 -12.96
N GLU A 255 20.52 0.05 -12.92
CA GLU A 255 21.62 -0.69 -12.31
C GLU A 255 22.27 -1.69 -13.28
N SER A 256 23.61 -1.66 -13.31
CA SER A 256 24.44 -2.62 -14.05
C SER A 256 24.56 -3.92 -13.27
N LEU A 257 24.35 -5.07 -13.91
CA LEU A 257 24.66 -6.38 -13.34
C LEU A 257 26.16 -6.65 -13.46
N VAL A 258 26.68 -6.62 -14.69
CA VAL A 258 28.09 -6.89 -14.99
C VAL A 258 28.47 -6.26 -16.32
N THR A 259 29.67 -5.68 -16.37
CA THR A 259 30.32 -5.27 -17.62
C THR A 259 31.67 -5.96 -17.76
N VAL A 260 32.03 -6.33 -18.98
CA VAL A 260 33.30 -6.96 -19.33
C VAL A 260 33.87 -6.21 -20.51
N GLU A 261 35.02 -5.57 -20.31
CA GLU A 261 35.79 -4.89 -21.34
C GLU A 261 37.20 -5.47 -21.35
N ALA A 262 37.54 -6.20 -22.42
CA ALA A 262 38.73 -7.06 -22.48
C ALA A 262 38.80 -7.99 -21.25
N GLU A 263 39.89 -7.93 -20.48
CA GLU A 263 40.05 -8.77 -19.28
C GLU A 263 39.44 -8.14 -18.00
N LEU A 264 38.89 -6.93 -18.07
CA LEU A 264 38.36 -6.22 -16.90
C LEU A 264 36.87 -6.51 -16.73
N VAL A 265 36.50 -7.16 -15.63
CA VAL A 265 35.11 -7.35 -15.22
C VAL A 265 34.75 -6.35 -14.13
N THR A 266 33.58 -5.72 -14.24
CA THR A 266 33.09 -4.71 -13.31
C THR A 266 31.65 -4.99 -12.89
N THR A 267 31.35 -4.78 -11.62
CA THR A 267 29.99 -4.70 -11.09
C THR A 267 29.83 -3.38 -10.33
N ASN A 268 28.61 -2.85 -10.29
CA ASN A 268 28.36 -1.55 -9.69
C ASN A 268 27.21 -1.62 -8.68
N PRO A 269 27.45 -2.13 -7.46
CA PRO A 269 26.43 -2.15 -6.41
C PRO A 269 25.90 -0.74 -6.11
N ILE A 270 24.57 -0.60 -6.14
CA ILE A 270 23.85 0.62 -5.77
C ILE A 270 22.87 0.27 -4.63
N ALA A 271 23.00 0.95 -3.49
CA ALA A 271 22.07 0.80 -2.38
C ALA A 271 22.10 2.02 -1.46
N GLY A 272 21.01 2.25 -0.76
CA GLY A 272 20.79 3.46 0.02
C GLY A 272 20.42 4.64 -0.87
N THR A 273 19.35 5.33 -0.48
CA THR A 273 18.75 6.39 -1.29
C THR A 273 18.31 7.55 -0.41
N ARG A 274 18.54 8.76 -0.90
CA ARG A 274 17.85 9.96 -0.43
C ARG A 274 17.33 10.75 -1.63
N LYS A 275 16.25 11.50 -1.43
CA LYS A 275 15.81 12.52 -2.40
C LYS A 275 16.92 13.56 -2.58
N ARG A 276 16.94 14.24 -3.73
CA ARG A 276 17.75 15.47 -3.88
C ARG A 276 17.21 16.57 -2.97
N GLY A 277 18.11 17.39 -2.42
CA GLY A 277 17.73 18.56 -1.61
C GLY A 277 17.01 19.63 -2.44
N ALA A 278 16.19 20.46 -1.79
CA ALA A 278 15.57 21.60 -2.46
C ALA A 278 16.61 22.66 -2.85
N ASN A 279 17.73 22.74 -2.12
CA ASN A 279 18.88 23.58 -2.37
C ASN A 279 20.20 22.81 -2.10
N GLN A 280 21.34 23.41 -2.42
CA GLN A 280 22.66 22.77 -2.25
C GLN A 280 22.97 22.40 -0.78
N GLU A 281 22.58 23.24 0.19
CA GLU A 281 22.85 22.98 1.61
C GLU A 281 22.07 21.75 2.11
N GLU A 282 20.78 21.66 1.77
CA GLU A 282 19.96 20.49 2.07
C GLU A 282 20.46 19.25 1.31
N ASP A 283 20.90 19.39 0.06
CA ASP A 283 21.43 18.28 -0.74
C ASP A 283 22.73 17.72 -0.15
N GLU A 284 23.61 18.60 0.36
CA GLU A 284 24.81 18.21 1.08
C GLU A 284 24.50 17.61 2.46
N ALA A 285 23.47 18.11 3.17
CA ALA A 285 23.02 17.55 4.43
C ALA A 285 22.45 16.14 4.26
N LEU A 286 21.58 15.93 3.26
CA LEU A 286 21.03 14.62 2.91
C LEU A 286 22.11 13.64 2.45
N ALA A 287 23.10 14.11 1.68
CA ALA A 287 24.25 13.30 1.30
C ALA A 287 25.08 12.86 2.51
N LYS A 288 25.32 13.78 3.46
CA LYS A 288 26.01 13.46 4.72
C LYS A 288 25.17 12.52 5.58
N GLU A 289 23.86 12.70 5.64
CA GLU A 289 22.96 11.78 6.36
C GLU A 289 23.05 10.38 5.78
N LEU A 290 22.91 10.23 4.45
CA LEU A 290 22.99 8.94 3.77
C LEU A 290 24.36 8.28 3.95
N GLN A 291 25.46 9.04 3.85
CA GLN A 291 26.82 8.54 4.07
C GLN A 291 27.09 8.10 5.51
N ASN A 292 26.28 8.54 6.48
CA ASN A 292 26.46 8.22 7.90
C ASN A 292 25.32 7.36 8.47
N ASP A 293 24.31 7.01 7.68
CA ASP A 293 23.21 6.14 8.09
C ASP A 293 23.72 4.71 8.29
N PRO A 294 23.79 4.20 9.54
CA PRO A 294 24.37 2.89 9.81
C PRO A 294 23.65 1.74 9.12
N LYS A 295 22.34 1.90 8.85
CA LYS A 295 21.53 0.89 8.17
C LYS A 295 21.91 0.82 6.69
N GLU A 296 21.88 1.97 6.01
CA GLU A 296 22.17 2.09 4.57
C GLU A 296 23.60 1.67 4.25
N ILE A 297 24.57 2.05 5.10
CA ILE A 297 25.97 1.64 4.96
C ILE A 297 26.13 0.13 5.12
N ALA A 298 25.42 -0.50 6.07
CA ALA A 298 25.50 -1.93 6.31
C ALA A 298 24.92 -2.71 5.12
N GLU A 299 23.77 -2.30 4.61
CA GLU A 299 23.15 -2.89 3.43
C GLU A 299 24.04 -2.74 2.19
N HIS A 300 24.56 -1.53 1.95
CA HIS A 300 25.45 -1.29 0.82
C HIS A 300 26.74 -2.10 0.91
N ARG A 301 27.35 -2.18 2.10
CA ARG A 301 28.57 -2.99 2.32
C ARG A 301 28.32 -4.47 2.04
N MET A 302 27.17 -5.00 2.46
CA MET A 302 26.80 -6.39 2.19
C MET A 302 26.75 -6.68 0.68
N LEU A 303 26.21 -5.77 -0.12
CA LEU A 303 26.17 -5.91 -1.59
C LEU A 303 27.55 -5.80 -2.23
N VAL A 304 28.41 -4.92 -1.72
CA VAL A 304 29.82 -4.84 -2.14
C VAL A 304 30.55 -6.15 -1.86
N ASP A 305 30.37 -6.73 -0.67
CA ASP A 305 30.97 -8.01 -0.31
C ASP A 305 30.43 -9.16 -1.16
N LEU A 306 29.15 -9.14 -1.55
CA LEU A 306 28.59 -10.10 -2.49
C LEU A 306 29.24 -9.96 -3.88
N GLY A 307 29.36 -8.74 -4.41
CA GLY A 307 30.03 -8.48 -5.69
C GLY A 307 31.50 -8.91 -5.68
N ARG A 308 32.21 -8.69 -4.56
CA ARG A 308 33.59 -9.18 -4.38
C ARG A 308 33.67 -10.71 -4.38
N ASN A 309 32.73 -11.38 -3.73
CA ASN A 309 32.67 -12.84 -3.70
C ASN A 309 32.34 -13.42 -5.08
N ASP A 310 31.41 -12.82 -5.82
CA ASP A 310 31.03 -13.25 -7.16
C ASP A 310 32.20 -13.11 -8.13
N LEU A 311 32.82 -11.92 -8.20
CA LEU A 311 34.00 -11.71 -9.04
C LEU A 311 35.20 -12.55 -8.60
N GLY A 312 35.35 -12.81 -7.29
CA GLY A 312 36.41 -13.65 -6.74
C GLY A 312 36.43 -15.08 -7.29
N LYS A 313 35.29 -15.62 -7.74
CA LYS A 313 35.21 -16.98 -8.34
C LYS A 313 35.97 -17.07 -9.68
N ILE A 314 35.93 -16.00 -10.46
CA ILE A 314 36.41 -15.94 -11.85
C ILE A 314 37.65 -15.04 -12.03
N ALA A 315 38.05 -14.32 -10.99
CA ALA A 315 39.14 -13.34 -11.06
C ALA A 315 40.53 -13.94 -10.80
N VAL A 316 41.55 -13.37 -11.42
CA VAL A 316 42.95 -13.61 -11.05
C VAL A 316 43.11 -13.30 -9.57
N HIS A 317 43.74 -14.21 -8.81
CA HIS A 317 43.91 -14.06 -7.38
C HIS A 317 44.57 -12.72 -7.04
N GLY A 318 43.94 -11.93 -6.16
CA GLY A 318 44.41 -10.60 -5.76
C GLY A 318 44.08 -9.44 -6.70
N SER A 319 43.35 -9.67 -7.80
CA SER A 319 42.94 -8.60 -8.73
C SER A 319 41.59 -7.95 -8.39
N VAL A 320 40.81 -8.54 -7.47
CA VAL A 320 39.52 -7.97 -7.05
C VAL A 320 39.78 -6.70 -6.24
N THR A 321 39.35 -5.55 -6.75
CA THR A 321 39.52 -4.24 -6.10
C THR A 321 38.18 -3.51 -6.03
N VAL A 322 38.07 -2.55 -5.11
CA VAL A 322 36.89 -1.67 -4.96
C VAL A 322 37.34 -0.23 -5.16
N PRO A 323 37.61 0.21 -6.41
CA PRO A 323 38.19 1.53 -6.69
C PRO A 323 37.28 2.70 -6.26
N THR A 324 35.97 2.48 -6.25
CA THR A 324 34.97 3.43 -5.74
C THR A 324 34.22 2.73 -4.63
N TYR A 325 34.18 3.30 -3.43
CA TYR A 325 33.54 2.69 -2.27
C TYR A 325 32.71 3.73 -1.53
N LEU A 326 31.44 3.40 -1.26
CA LEU A 326 30.48 4.23 -0.50
C LEU A 326 30.48 5.71 -0.95
N THR A 327 30.52 5.92 -2.26
CA THR A 327 30.55 7.27 -2.85
C THR A 327 29.13 7.72 -3.16
N ILE A 328 28.82 8.99 -2.89
CA ILE A 328 27.52 9.56 -3.24
C ILE A 328 27.50 9.89 -4.73
N GLU A 329 26.60 9.27 -5.46
CA GLU A 329 26.29 9.64 -6.83
C GLU A 329 24.93 10.33 -6.89
N ARG A 330 24.87 11.48 -7.57
CA ARG A 330 23.68 12.33 -7.64
C ARG A 330 23.01 12.16 -8.99
N TYR A 331 21.77 11.71 -8.96
CA TYR A 331 20.88 11.63 -10.10
C TYR A 331 19.90 12.83 -10.08
N GLN A 332 19.02 12.92 -11.07
CA GLN A 332 18.09 14.05 -11.20
C GLN A 332 17.15 14.19 -9.98
N PHE A 333 16.62 13.08 -9.47
CA PHE A 333 15.60 13.09 -8.40
C PHE A 333 16.09 12.50 -7.07
N VAL A 334 17.12 11.66 -7.11
CA VAL A 334 17.66 10.95 -5.95
C VAL A 334 19.19 10.97 -5.94
N MET A 335 19.78 10.63 -4.81
CA MET A 335 21.18 10.30 -4.68
C MET A 335 21.32 8.90 -4.07
N HIS A 336 22.37 8.18 -4.47
CA HIS A 336 22.63 6.82 -4.01
C HIS A 336 24.03 6.67 -3.42
N LEU A 337 24.23 5.72 -2.51
CA LEU A 337 25.57 5.19 -2.26
C LEU A 337 25.90 4.22 -3.38
N VAL A 338 27.09 4.41 -3.95
CA VAL A 338 27.57 3.68 -5.10
C VAL A 338 28.97 3.17 -4.82
N SER A 339 29.21 1.91 -5.17
CA SER A 339 30.54 1.32 -5.18
C SER A 339 30.78 0.63 -6.51
N VAL A 340 32.04 0.51 -6.90
CA VAL A 340 32.46 -0.20 -8.10
C VAL A 340 33.38 -1.31 -7.64
N VAL A 341 33.05 -2.55 -7.98
CA VAL A 341 33.92 -3.71 -7.74
C VAL A 341 34.45 -4.16 -9.09
N THR A 342 35.78 -4.16 -9.24
CA THR A 342 36.45 -4.58 -10.47
C THR A 342 37.34 -5.77 -10.22
N ALA A 343 37.57 -6.59 -11.24
CA ALA A 343 38.56 -7.65 -11.19
C ALA A 343 39.12 -7.94 -12.58
N LYS A 344 40.28 -8.61 -12.63
CA LYS A 344 40.83 -9.14 -13.88
C LYS A 344 40.36 -10.58 -14.05
N LEU A 345 39.69 -10.92 -15.16
CA LEU A 345 39.28 -12.28 -15.48
C LEU A 345 40.48 -13.24 -15.53
N LYS A 346 40.30 -14.46 -15.02
CA LYS A 346 41.29 -15.54 -15.18
C LYS A 346 41.45 -15.87 -16.67
N PRO A 347 42.67 -16.19 -17.13
CA PRO A 347 42.85 -16.73 -18.48
C PRO A 347 41.90 -17.89 -18.76
N GLY A 348 41.20 -17.84 -19.89
CA GLY A 348 40.23 -18.84 -20.32
C GLY A 348 38.80 -18.67 -19.76
N HIS A 349 38.55 -17.68 -18.90
CA HIS A 349 37.20 -17.27 -18.54
C HIS A 349 36.72 -16.17 -19.49
N THR A 350 35.43 -16.18 -19.81
CA THR A 350 34.80 -15.25 -20.76
C THR A 350 33.80 -14.32 -20.09
N ALA A 351 33.18 -13.42 -20.86
CA ALA A 351 32.09 -12.60 -20.35
C ALA A 351 30.87 -13.41 -19.89
N MET A 352 30.63 -14.58 -20.47
CA MET A 352 29.55 -15.47 -20.04
C MET A 352 29.85 -16.15 -18.70
N ASP A 353 31.12 -16.44 -18.40
CA ASP A 353 31.52 -16.87 -17.05
C ASP A 353 31.32 -15.75 -16.02
N ALA A 354 31.54 -14.49 -16.43
CA ALA A 354 31.27 -13.33 -15.59
C ALA A 354 29.78 -13.15 -15.29
N LEU A 355 28.92 -13.25 -16.31
CA LEU A 355 27.48 -13.20 -16.14
C LEU A 355 26.97 -14.37 -15.27
N LYS A 356 27.48 -15.59 -15.48
CA LYS A 356 27.15 -16.77 -14.68
C LYS A 356 27.49 -16.58 -13.19
N ALA A 357 28.63 -15.95 -12.88
CA ALA A 357 29.06 -15.73 -11.51
C ALA A 357 28.23 -14.67 -10.76
N THR A 358 27.69 -13.69 -11.48
CA THR A 358 26.96 -12.54 -10.90
C THR A 358 25.43 -12.72 -10.92
N LEU A 359 24.87 -13.50 -11.84
CA LEU A 359 23.43 -13.72 -11.98
C LEU A 359 22.84 -14.57 -10.84
N PRO A 360 21.72 -14.16 -10.20
CA PRO A 360 21.13 -12.82 -10.20
C PRO A 360 21.87 -11.89 -9.22
N ALA A 361 21.70 -10.57 -9.39
CA ALA A 361 22.28 -9.58 -8.49
C ALA A 361 21.77 -9.75 -7.04
N GLY A 362 22.59 -9.34 -6.06
CA GLY A 362 22.23 -9.35 -4.64
C GLY A 362 21.01 -8.49 -4.32
N THR A 363 20.87 -7.36 -4.99
CA THR A 363 19.78 -6.38 -4.82
C THR A 363 18.40 -6.92 -5.21
N VAL A 364 18.36 -8.03 -5.95
CA VAL A 364 17.12 -8.69 -6.40
C VAL A 364 17.01 -10.14 -5.92
N SER A 365 17.92 -10.61 -5.08
CA SER A 365 17.91 -11.97 -4.51
C SER A 365 17.98 -11.93 -3.00
N GLY A 366 19.15 -11.58 -2.46
CA GLY A 366 19.41 -11.46 -1.03
C GLY A 366 20.78 -12.01 -0.65
N ALA A 367 20.99 -12.20 0.65
CA ALA A 367 22.24 -12.68 1.21
C ALA A 367 21.97 -13.66 2.37
N PRO A 368 22.61 -14.85 2.40
CA PRO A 368 23.41 -15.46 1.35
C PRO A 368 22.59 -15.77 0.08
N LYS A 369 23.14 -15.48 -1.11
CA LYS A 369 22.43 -15.47 -2.40
C LYS A 369 21.61 -16.75 -2.67
N ILE A 370 22.27 -17.91 -2.69
CA ILE A 370 21.61 -19.21 -3.00
C ILE A 370 20.47 -19.49 -2.02
N ARG A 371 20.68 -19.18 -0.74
CA ARG A 371 19.67 -19.45 0.29
C ARG A 371 18.48 -18.52 0.16
N ALA A 372 18.70 -17.23 -0.11
CA ALA A 372 17.65 -16.27 -0.39
C ALA A 372 16.83 -16.68 -1.63
N MET A 373 17.48 -17.12 -2.70
CA MET A 373 16.81 -17.61 -3.91
C MET A 373 15.97 -18.87 -3.64
N THR A 374 16.46 -19.79 -2.81
CA THR A 374 15.70 -20.98 -2.39
C THR A 374 14.40 -20.57 -1.69
N ARG A 375 14.45 -19.53 -0.84
CA ARG A 375 13.26 -19.01 -0.16
C ARG A 375 12.32 -18.28 -1.10
N ILE A 376 12.85 -17.54 -2.07
CA ILE A 376 12.07 -16.90 -3.13
C ILE A 376 11.24 -17.94 -3.89
N TYR A 377 11.83 -19.06 -4.33
CA TYR A 377 11.08 -20.16 -4.99
C TYR A 377 10.03 -20.81 -4.10
N GLN A 378 10.18 -20.77 -2.78
CA GLN A 378 9.20 -21.33 -1.84
C GLN A 378 8.03 -20.38 -1.56
N TRP A 379 8.22 -19.07 -1.74
CA TRP A 379 7.25 -18.05 -1.36
C TRP A 379 6.54 -17.41 -2.55
N GLU A 380 7.22 -17.24 -3.67
CA GLU A 380 6.61 -16.68 -4.87
C GLU A 380 5.78 -17.75 -5.60
N THR A 381 4.54 -17.40 -5.96
CA THR A 381 3.58 -18.32 -6.58
C THR A 381 3.84 -18.56 -8.07
N VAL A 382 4.69 -17.75 -8.70
CA VAL A 382 4.97 -17.75 -10.13
C VAL A 382 6.46 -17.57 -10.41
N LYS A 383 6.94 -18.18 -11.49
CA LYS A 383 8.31 -18.05 -11.99
C LYS A 383 8.64 -16.59 -12.30
N ARG A 384 9.84 -16.11 -11.97
CA ARG A 384 10.26 -14.72 -12.23
C ARG A 384 10.49 -14.42 -13.70
N SER A 385 10.97 -15.41 -14.46
CA SER A 385 11.26 -15.30 -15.88
C SER A 385 12.28 -14.19 -16.13
N ILE A 386 11.93 -13.11 -16.85
CA ILE A 386 12.85 -12.02 -17.18
C ILE A 386 13.16 -11.14 -15.96
N TYR A 387 12.20 -10.94 -15.05
CA TYR A 387 12.39 -10.08 -13.88
C TYR A 387 13.57 -10.56 -13.03
N ALA A 388 14.43 -9.63 -12.58
CA ALA A 388 15.63 -9.91 -11.80
C ALA A 388 16.72 -10.73 -12.54
N GLY A 389 16.54 -10.97 -13.85
CA GLY A 389 17.57 -11.46 -14.75
C GLY A 389 18.51 -10.36 -15.25
N ALA A 390 18.98 -10.51 -16.48
CA ALA A 390 19.93 -9.63 -17.15
C ALA A 390 19.43 -9.25 -18.57
N VAL A 391 19.56 -7.98 -18.96
CA VAL A 391 19.27 -7.50 -20.32
C VAL A 391 20.48 -6.75 -20.87
N GLY A 392 20.94 -7.09 -22.06
CA GLY A 392 22.18 -6.54 -22.59
C GLY A 392 22.72 -7.32 -23.79
N PHE A 393 24.01 -7.16 -24.04
CA PHE A 393 24.68 -7.79 -25.18
C PHE A 393 25.95 -8.55 -24.80
N LEU A 394 26.28 -9.54 -25.65
CA LEU A 394 27.60 -10.15 -25.78
C LEU A 394 28.12 -9.84 -27.19
N GLY A 395 29.23 -9.12 -27.27
CA GLY A 395 29.92 -8.83 -28.51
C GLY A 395 30.73 -10.04 -29.00
N GLN A 396 30.97 -10.09 -30.31
CA GLN A 396 31.77 -11.15 -30.93
C GLN A 396 33.23 -11.20 -30.44
N ASN A 397 33.70 -10.11 -29.82
CA ASN A 397 35.01 -9.95 -29.19
C ASN A 397 35.01 -10.21 -27.68
N ASP A 398 33.98 -10.89 -27.15
CA ASP A 398 33.83 -11.20 -25.71
C ASP A 398 33.64 -9.97 -24.80
N GLN A 399 33.30 -8.81 -25.37
CA GLN A 399 32.84 -7.66 -24.60
C GLN A 399 31.37 -7.83 -24.22
N ALA A 400 30.97 -7.48 -23.00
CA ALA A 400 29.59 -7.56 -22.57
C ALA A 400 29.17 -6.40 -21.67
N ASP A 401 27.90 -6.02 -21.75
CA ASP A 401 27.27 -5.05 -20.84
C ASP A 401 25.84 -5.49 -20.57
N PHE A 402 25.56 -5.86 -19.33
CA PHE A 402 24.25 -6.35 -18.89
C PHE A 402 23.71 -5.50 -17.75
N ALA A 403 22.51 -4.98 -17.94
CA ALA A 403 21.70 -4.35 -16.90
C ALA A 403 20.93 -5.40 -16.11
N ILE A 404 20.62 -5.13 -14.84
CA ILE A 404 19.66 -5.94 -14.09
C ILE A 404 18.27 -5.70 -14.70
N ALA A 405 17.50 -6.76 -14.95
CA ALA A 405 16.14 -6.69 -15.48
C ALA A 405 15.11 -6.25 -14.41
N ILE A 406 15.24 -4.99 -13.97
CA ILE A 406 14.33 -4.26 -13.10
C ILE A 406 13.84 -3.00 -13.80
N ARG A 407 12.69 -2.48 -13.37
CA ARG A 407 11.96 -1.44 -14.12
C ARG A 407 11.78 -1.86 -15.58
N THR A 408 11.35 -3.11 -15.75
CA THR A 408 11.11 -3.79 -17.02
C THR A 408 9.63 -4.17 -17.11
N MET A 409 9.03 -3.84 -18.24
CA MET A 409 7.74 -4.36 -18.68
C MET A 409 7.96 -5.46 -19.72
N VAL A 410 7.25 -6.57 -19.56
CA VAL A 410 7.19 -7.66 -20.52
C VAL A 410 5.81 -7.65 -21.15
N VAL A 411 5.72 -7.47 -22.46
CA VAL A 411 4.47 -7.53 -23.21
C VAL A 411 4.39 -8.88 -23.91
N LYS A 412 3.35 -9.65 -23.63
CA LYS A 412 3.09 -10.97 -24.23
C LYS A 412 1.59 -11.23 -24.28
N ASP A 413 1.10 -11.81 -25.37
CA ASP A 413 -0.31 -12.19 -25.55
C ASP A 413 -1.32 -11.04 -25.24
N ASN A 414 -1.02 -9.81 -25.69
CA ASN A 414 -1.79 -8.59 -25.39
C ASN A 414 -1.90 -8.24 -23.89
N GLN A 415 -0.96 -8.70 -23.07
CA GLN A 415 -0.84 -8.34 -21.66
C GLN A 415 0.52 -7.71 -21.39
N ALA A 416 0.52 -6.65 -20.57
CA ALA A 416 1.73 -6.06 -20.02
C ALA A 416 1.95 -6.56 -18.60
N HIS A 417 3.14 -7.06 -18.31
CA HIS A 417 3.55 -7.55 -17.01
C HIS A 417 4.69 -6.71 -16.45
N VAL A 418 4.53 -6.21 -15.24
CA VAL A 418 5.54 -5.47 -14.48
C VAL A 418 5.76 -6.18 -13.16
N GLN A 419 7.01 -6.35 -12.73
CA GLN A 419 7.32 -7.02 -11.48
C GLN A 419 8.27 -6.16 -10.64
N ALA A 420 8.01 -6.08 -9.33
CA ALA A 420 8.78 -5.27 -8.40
C ALA A 420 8.90 -5.97 -7.05
N GLY A 421 10.03 -5.78 -6.39
CA GLY A 421 10.38 -6.42 -5.12
C GLY A 421 10.92 -5.44 -4.10
N ALA A 422 10.97 -5.90 -2.85
CA ALA A 422 11.45 -5.15 -1.69
C ALA A 422 12.47 -5.98 -0.92
N GLY A 423 13.55 -5.34 -0.44
CA GLY A 423 14.59 -6.01 0.32
C GLY A 423 14.17 -6.18 1.77
N ILE A 424 13.86 -7.41 2.18
CA ILE A 424 13.38 -7.68 3.54
C ILE A 424 14.57 -7.90 4.47
N VAL A 425 14.61 -7.10 5.53
CA VAL A 425 15.57 -7.15 6.63
C VAL A 425 14.83 -7.36 7.96
N TYR A 426 15.57 -7.54 9.06
CA TYR A 426 14.97 -7.90 10.35
C TYR A 426 13.97 -6.86 10.90
N ASP A 427 14.13 -5.59 10.53
CA ASP A 427 13.29 -4.46 10.97
C ASP A 427 12.24 -4.04 9.93
N SER A 428 12.14 -4.73 8.77
CA SER A 428 11.15 -4.43 7.73
C SER A 428 9.71 -4.38 8.25
N ASN A 429 8.91 -3.42 7.77
CA ASN A 429 7.49 -3.32 8.09
C ASN A 429 6.65 -3.91 6.95
N PRO A 430 5.90 -5.02 7.15
CA PRO A 430 5.19 -5.70 6.07
C PRO A 430 4.38 -4.78 5.14
N THR A 431 3.65 -3.84 5.71
CA THR A 431 2.81 -2.90 4.96
C THR A 431 3.65 -1.90 4.17
N SER A 432 4.72 -1.34 4.76
CA SER A 432 5.63 -0.44 4.07
C SER A 432 6.32 -1.13 2.88
N GLU A 433 6.80 -2.36 3.05
CA GLU A 433 7.47 -3.12 1.98
C GLU A 433 6.51 -3.43 0.83
N TYR A 434 5.25 -3.78 1.13
CA TYR A 434 4.21 -3.94 0.12
C TYR A 434 4.03 -2.66 -0.71
N PHE A 435 3.82 -1.50 -0.07
CA PHE A 435 3.66 -0.24 -0.79
C PHE A 435 4.92 0.18 -1.54
N GLU A 436 6.11 -0.14 -1.04
CA GLU A 436 7.36 0.11 -1.74
C GLU A 436 7.42 -0.61 -3.09
N THR A 437 7.00 -1.88 -3.15
CA THR A 437 6.95 -2.62 -4.42
C THR A 437 5.99 -1.95 -5.43
N LEU A 438 4.85 -1.44 -4.97
CA LEU A 438 3.91 -0.70 -5.83
C LEU A 438 4.52 0.63 -6.32
N GLN A 439 5.23 1.36 -5.46
CA GLN A 439 5.91 2.60 -5.84
C GLN A 439 7.03 2.35 -6.87
N LYS A 440 7.79 1.25 -6.72
CA LYS A 440 8.80 0.84 -7.72
C LYS A 440 8.16 0.48 -9.07
N ALA A 441 7.01 -0.19 -9.06
CA ALA A 441 6.24 -0.48 -10.27
C ALA A 441 5.58 0.78 -10.87
N LYS A 442 5.25 1.79 -10.05
CA LYS A 442 4.53 3.00 -10.45
C LYS A 442 5.20 3.76 -11.59
N ALA A 443 6.53 3.80 -11.62
CA ALA A 443 7.31 4.42 -12.70
C ALA A 443 6.99 3.82 -14.09
N LEU A 444 6.52 2.58 -14.14
CA LEU A 444 6.04 1.91 -15.34
C LEU A 444 4.51 2.01 -15.48
N MET A 445 3.75 2.03 -14.38
CA MET A 445 2.29 2.06 -14.45
C MET A 445 1.73 3.43 -14.84
N GLU A 446 2.34 4.52 -14.36
CA GLU A 446 1.88 5.90 -14.56
C GLU A 446 2.86 6.68 -15.45
N LEU A 447 2.76 6.48 -16.77
CA LEU A 447 3.44 7.33 -17.73
C LEU A 447 2.57 8.55 -18.04
N LEU A 448 3.07 9.73 -17.72
CA LEU A 448 2.46 10.99 -18.14
C LEU A 448 2.54 11.11 -19.67
N PRO A 449 1.49 11.60 -20.34
CA PRO A 449 1.55 11.87 -21.78
C PRO A 449 2.49 13.05 -22.10
N GLU A 450 3.09 13.02 -23.30
CA GLU A 450 4.12 13.98 -23.77
C GLU A 450 3.68 15.46 -23.71
N ASN A 451 2.37 15.74 -23.71
CA ASN A 451 1.82 17.10 -23.62
C ASN A 451 1.85 17.70 -22.20
N VAL A 452 2.22 16.93 -21.18
CA VAL A 452 2.37 17.40 -19.80
C VAL A 452 3.86 17.60 -19.49
N LYS A 453 4.27 18.85 -19.26
CA LYS A 453 5.63 19.19 -18.81
C LYS A 453 5.64 19.53 -17.31
N ILE A 454 6.46 18.82 -16.55
CA ILE A 454 6.73 19.12 -15.14
C ILE A 454 8.08 19.81 -15.08
N LEU A 455 8.09 21.07 -14.61
CA LEU A 455 9.30 21.88 -14.48
C LEU A 455 9.44 22.35 -13.04
N ARG A 456 10.68 22.40 -12.55
CA ARG A 456 10.98 23.07 -11.28
C ARG A 456 11.01 24.59 -11.49
N ASN A 457 10.87 25.33 -10.40
CA ASN A 457 10.92 26.79 -10.42
C ASN A 457 12.31 27.37 -10.80
N ASP A 458 13.36 26.55 -10.75
CA ASP A 458 14.73 26.87 -11.13
C ASP A 458 15.11 26.40 -12.54
N ASP A 459 14.15 25.87 -13.31
CA ASP A 459 14.40 25.42 -14.68
C ASP A 459 14.66 26.62 -15.61
N PRO A 460 15.80 26.65 -16.33
CA PRO A 460 16.14 27.77 -17.22
C PRO A 460 15.16 27.95 -18.39
N GLU A 461 14.42 26.90 -18.78
CA GLU A 461 13.40 26.95 -19.83
C GLU A 461 11.99 27.25 -19.29
N LEU A 462 11.81 27.36 -17.97
CA LEU A 462 10.51 27.51 -17.31
C LEU A 462 9.63 28.57 -17.98
N PHE A 463 10.14 29.80 -18.12
CA PHE A 463 9.38 30.90 -18.69
C PHE A 463 9.07 30.70 -20.18
N ALA A 464 10.02 30.18 -20.95
CA ALA A 464 9.84 29.94 -22.38
C ALA A 464 8.83 28.81 -22.66
N ILE A 465 8.75 27.81 -21.78
CA ILE A 465 7.75 26.74 -21.85
C ILE A 465 6.40 27.24 -21.35
N ALA A 466 6.36 27.95 -20.23
CA ALA A 466 5.15 28.52 -19.65
C ALA A 466 4.43 29.47 -20.63
N GLU A 467 5.17 30.30 -21.37
CA GLU A 467 4.61 31.22 -22.38
C GLU A 467 3.88 30.49 -23.52
N LYS A 468 4.26 29.24 -23.81
CA LYS A 468 3.66 28.40 -24.85
C LYS A 468 2.59 27.45 -24.34
N ALA A 469 2.41 27.35 -23.02
CA ALA A 469 1.49 26.39 -22.42
C ALA A 469 0.04 26.87 -22.55
N SER A 470 -0.88 25.95 -22.87
CA SER A 470 -2.33 26.23 -22.85
C SER A 470 -2.90 26.29 -21.43
N ALA A 471 -2.22 25.66 -20.46
CA ALA A 471 -2.54 25.68 -19.04
C ALA A 471 -1.25 25.49 -18.23
N ILE A 472 -1.18 26.12 -17.05
CA ILE A 472 -0.07 25.98 -16.11
C ILE A 472 -0.64 25.57 -14.76
N VAL A 473 -0.10 24.49 -14.20
CA VAL A 473 -0.39 24.06 -12.83
C VAL A 473 0.86 24.32 -11.99
N LEU A 474 0.72 25.14 -10.96
CA LEU A 474 1.82 25.46 -10.04
C LEU A 474 1.69 24.61 -8.77
N SER A 475 2.70 23.79 -8.48
CA SER A 475 2.82 23.04 -7.22
C SER A 475 3.95 23.64 -6.38
N PRO A 476 3.66 24.44 -5.34
CA PRO A 476 4.71 25.22 -4.67
C PRO A 476 5.44 24.44 -3.55
N GLY A 477 6.78 24.54 -3.53
CA GLY A 477 7.69 24.20 -2.41
C GLY A 477 8.17 25.46 -1.63
N PRO A 478 8.78 25.33 -0.43
CA PRO A 478 8.90 26.40 0.61
C PRO A 478 9.76 27.62 0.19
N GLY A 479 9.29 28.88 0.41
CA GLY A 479 10.03 30.13 0.05
C GLY A 479 9.19 31.45 0.06
N ARG A 480 9.79 32.60 -0.30
CA ARG A 480 9.19 33.97 -0.35
C ARG A 480 8.84 34.42 -1.80
N PRO A 481 8.02 35.47 -2.04
CA PRO A 481 7.60 35.87 -3.41
C PRO A 481 8.79 36.24 -4.32
N ALA A 482 9.77 36.96 -3.79
CA ALA A 482 11.01 37.33 -4.49
C ALA A 482 12.00 36.16 -4.67
N GLU A 483 11.76 35.03 -4.01
CA GLU A 483 12.67 33.86 -3.95
C GLU A 483 11.94 32.55 -4.36
N ALA A 484 10.75 32.67 -4.94
CA ALA A 484 9.80 31.59 -5.20
C ALA A 484 9.47 30.71 -3.98
N GLY A 485 8.38 31.03 -3.26
CA GLY A 485 7.72 30.00 -2.47
C GLY A 485 6.31 30.28 -1.92
N ILE A 486 5.84 29.24 -1.22
CA ILE A 486 4.47 28.72 -1.07
C ILE A 486 3.40 29.68 -0.58
N CYS A 487 2.18 29.47 -1.09
CA CYS A 487 0.90 30.02 -0.64
C CYS A 487 0.72 31.53 -0.80
N LEU A 488 1.68 32.22 -1.40
CA LEU A 488 1.63 33.67 -1.59
C LEU A 488 1.01 34.10 -2.92
N GLY A 489 0.15 33.28 -3.54
CA GLY A 489 -0.45 33.60 -4.85
C GLY A 489 -1.19 34.94 -4.84
N HIS A 490 -1.91 35.23 -3.76
CA HIS A 490 -2.57 36.53 -3.54
C HIS A 490 -1.55 37.69 -3.51
N GLN A 491 -0.45 37.54 -2.77
CA GLN A 491 0.59 38.56 -2.64
C GLN A 491 1.41 38.71 -3.93
N ALA A 492 1.70 37.61 -4.63
CA ALA A 492 2.40 37.62 -5.92
C ALA A 492 1.59 38.38 -6.97
N ILE A 493 0.26 38.19 -7.01
CA ILE A 493 -0.63 39.03 -7.83
C ILE A 493 -0.49 40.49 -7.42
N GLY A 494 -0.56 40.80 -6.12
CA GLY A 494 -0.35 42.16 -5.62
C GLY A 494 0.95 42.79 -6.13
N GLU A 495 2.07 42.11 -5.95
CA GLU A 495 3.41 42.58 -6.30
C GLU A 495 3.61 42.74 -7.81
N VAL A 496 3.16 41.78 -8.63
CA VAL A 496 3.24 41.84 -10.09
C VAL A 496 2.51 43.06 -10.66
N PHE A 497 1.39 43.45 -10.05
CA PHE A 497 0.65 44.65 -10.45
C PHE A 497 1.13 45.93 -9.73
N GLY A 498 2.27 45.89 -9.02
CA GLY A 498 2.91 47.06 -8.41
C GLY A 498 2.49 47.35 -6.96
N GLY A 499 1.84 46.40 -6.29
CA GLY A 499 1.45 46.49 -4.89
C GLY A 499 2.62 46.19 -3.97
N LYS A 500 2.66 46.85 -2.81
CA LYS A 500 3.70 46.62 -1.81
C LYS A 500 3.29 45.49 -0.87
N ILE A 501 4.20 44.54 -0.61
CA ILE A 501 3.98 43.47 0.36
C ILE A 501 4.56 43.85 1.71
N VAL A 502 3.75 43.72 2.75
CA VAL A 502 4.11 44.06 4.14
C VAL A 502 3.79 42.88 5.07
N SER A 503 4.44 42.86 6.23
CA SER A 503 4.07 41.93 7.30
C SER A 503 2.64 42.19 7.75
N ALA A 504 1.83 41.14 7.84
CA ALA A 504 0.54 41.22 8.48
C ALA A 504 0.71 41.62 9.95
N PRO A 505 -0.17 42.47 10.51
CA PRO A 505 -0.07 42.94 11.90
C PRO A 505 -0.14 41.80 12.92
N THR A 506 -0.78 40.68 12.56
CA THR A 506 -0.91 39.48 13.38
C THR A 506 -0.62 38.23 12.54
N ILE A 507 0.21 37.32 13.07
CA ILE A 507 0.47 36.03 12.43
C ILE A 507 -0.75 35.12 12.65
N MET A 508 -1.44 34.80 11.55
CA MET A 508 -2.63 33.97 11.51
C MET A 508 -2.34 32.73 10.66
N HIS A 509 -1.76 31.71 11.28
CA HIS A 509 -1.53 30.39 10.68
C HIS A 509 -2.57 29.41 11.23
N GLY A 510 -3.52 29.01 10.39
CA GLY A 510 -4.64 28.19 10.80
C GLY A 510 -5.54 28.86 11.82
N LYS A 511 -5.79 30.16 11.68
CA LYS A 511 -6.70 30.91 12.58
C LYS A 511 -7.91 31.43 11.83
N GLN A 512 -9.04 31.44 12.53
CA GLN A 512 -10.30 31.98 12.03
C GLN A 512 -10.24 33.50 11.91
N SER A 513 -10.81 34.02 10.84
CA SER A 513 -11.16 35.44 10.68
C SER A 513 -12.51 35.53 9.98
N ARG A 514 -13.22 36.64 10.23
CA ARG A 514 -14.50 36.94 9.59
C ARG A 514 -14.31 37.98 8.50
N LEU A 515 -14.76 37.65 7.29
CA LEU A 515 -14.77 38.56 6.15
C LEU A 515 -15.76 39.72 6.38
N GLN A 516 -15.51 40.89 5.77
CA GLN A 516 -16.17 42.15 6.14
C GLN A 516 -16.95 42.82 4.98
N ARG A 517 -16.67 42.50 3.71
CA ARG A 517 -17.32 43.17 2.56
C ARG A 517 -18.40 42.35 1.88
N GLN A 518 -18.04 41.21 1.28
CA GLN A 518 -18.94 40.47 0.41
C GLN A 518 -19.71 39.38 1.14
N SER A 519 -19.12 38.82 2.19
CA SER A 519 -19.77 37.81 3.01
C SER A 519 -19.30 37.93 4.45
N GLU A 520 -20.18 37.86 5.44
CA GLU A 520 -19.78 37.70 6.85
C GLU A 520 -19.34 36.26 7.17
N ARG A 521 -18.78 35.56 6.17
CA ARG A 521 -18.42 34.14 6.24
C ARG A 521 -17.15 33.97 7.06
N LEU A 522 -17.13 32.92 7.88
CA LEU A 522 -15.94 32.52 8.63
C LEU A 522 -14.94 31.82 7.71
N VAL A 523 -13.68 32.25 7.73
CA VAL A 523 -12.61 31.68 6.88
C VAL A 523 -11.34 31.41 7.68
N MET A 524 -10.47 30.53 7.18
CA MET A 524 -9.16 30.26 7.79
C MET A 524 -8.03 30.98 7.07
N ARG A 525 -7.20 31.68 7.84
CA ARG A 525 -5.99 32.39 7.38
C ARG A 525 -4.74 31.57 7.60
N TYR A 526 -3.80 31.65 6.66
CA TYR A 526 -2.54 30.90 6.67
C TYR A 526 -1.31 31.72 6.29
N HIS A 527 -1.23 33.00 6.67
CA HIS A 527 -0.20 33.89 6.12
C HIS A 527 0.30 34.95 7.11
N SER A 528 1.59 35.25 7.01
CA SER A 528 2.31 36.30 7.73
C SER A 528 2.51 37.58 6.92
N LEU A 529 2.13 37.58 5.63
CA LEU A 529 2.29 38.67 4.69
C LEU A 529 0.93 39.11 4.12
N MET A 530 0.82 40.38 3.72
CA MET A 530 -0.36 40.93 3.06
C MET A 530 0.03 42.00 2.04
N ILE A 531 -0.88 42.30 1.12
CA ILE A 531 -0.79 43.51 0.30
C ILE A 531 -1.03 44.72 1.22
N ASP A 532 -0.18 45.73 1.13
CA ASP A 532 -0.32 46.98 1.86
C ASP A 532 -1.65 47.66 1.46
N PRO A 533 -2.61 47.79 2.39
CA PRO A 533 -3.92 48.37 2.10
C PRO A 533 -3.84 49.85 1.73
N HIS A 534 -2.72 50.53 2.01
CA HIS A 534 -2.47 51.91 1.59
C HIS A 534 -1.80 52.01 0.21
N GLN A 535 -1.37 50.90 -0.38
CA GLN A 535 -0.66 50.85 -1.67
C GLN A 535 -1.22 49.77 -2.59
N VAL A 536 -2.55 49.75 -2.76
CA VAL A 536 -3.22 48.87 -3.71
C VAL A 536 -3.11 49.44 -5.13
N PRO A 537 -2.62 48.67 -6.11
CA PRO A 537 -2.56 49.07 -7.51
C PRO A 537 -3.92 49.45 -8.10
N GLN A 538 -3.93 50.42 -9.02
CA GLN A 538 -5.16 50.84 -9.71
C GLN A 538 -5.83 49.72 -10.53
N ASP A 539 -5.06 48.73 -10.97
CA ASP A 539 -5.56 47.61 -11.78
C ASP A 539 -6.26 46.52 -10.96
N LEU A 540 -6.05 46.54 -9.64
CA LEU A 540 -6.63 45.60 -8.70
C LEU A 540 -7.83 46.23 -7.98
N GLU A 541 -8.82 45.39 -7.66
CA GLU A 541 -9.98 45.73 -6.86
C GLU A 541 -10.01 44.83 -5.64
N VAL A 542 -10.08 45.43 -4.44
CA VAL A 542 -10.26 44.70 -3.18
C VAL A 542 -11.69 44.20 -3.10
N MET A 543 -11.84 42.88 -3.14
CA MET A 543 -13.13 42.18 -3.05
C MET A 543 -13.56 42.00 -1.59
N ASP A 544 -12.64 41.67 -0.69
CA ASP A 544 -12.93 41.45 0.72
C ASP A 544 -11.72 41.70 1.63
N GLU A 545 -12.00 41.90 2.92
CA GLU A 545 -11.05 42.26 3.96
C GLU A 545 -11.45 41.67 5.31
N ALA A 546 -10.48 41.45 6.20
CA ALA A 546 -10.70 40.98 7.57
C ALA A 546 -9.65 41.60 8.49
N GLU A 547 -10.10 42.27 9.57
CA GLU A 547 -9.23 42.92 10.56
C GLU A 547 -8.21 43.88 9.91
N GLY A 548 -8.63 44.62 8.88
CA GLY A 548 -7.80 45.56 8.12
C GLY A 548 -6.79 44.91 7.16
N CYS A 549 -6.82 43.59 7.00
CA CYS A 549 -6.03 42.86 6.01
C CYS A 549 -6.86 42.61 4.74
N ILE A 550 -6.27 42.84 3.56
CA ILE A 550 -6.89 42.49 2.27
C ILE A 550 -6.93 40.95 2.16
N MET A 551 -8.13 40.41 1.92
CA MET A 551 -8.38 38.97 1.90
C MET A 551 -8.67 38.43 0.51
N ALA A 552 -9.29 39.25 -0.34
CA ALA A 552 -9.58 38.90 -1.72
C ALA A 552 -9.34 40.10 -2.64
N ILE A 553 -8.76 39.82 -3.80
CA ILE A 553 -8.58 40.79 -4.90
C ILE A 553 -9.04 40.18 -6.22
N ARG A 554 -9.46 41.03 -7.14
CA ARG A 554 -9.58 40.69 -8.56
C ARG A 554 -8.87 41.73 -9.41
N HIS A 555 -8.37 41.31 -10.56
CA HIS A 555 -7.92 42.23 -11.59
C HIS A 555 -9.13 42.77 -12.37
N LYS A 556 -9.12 44.06 -12.72
CA LYS A 556 -10.25 44.73 -13.39
C LYS A 556 -10.47 44.29 -14.84
N ARG A 557 -9.41 43.88 -15.53
CA ARG A 557 -9.40 43.48 -16.95
C ARG A 557 -9.23 41.98 -17.22
N TYR A 558 -8.27 41.32 -16.57
CA TYR A 558 -7.95 39.90 -16.76
C TYR A 558 -8.68 39.02 -15.73
N PRO A 559 -8.94 37.73 -16.04
CA PRO A 559 -9.58 36.77 -15.13
C PRO A 559 -8.60 36.28 -14.04
N VAL A 560 -7.99 37.23 -13.32
CA VAL A 560 -7.00 36.99 -12.27
C VAL A 560 -7.66 37.30 -10.92
N PHE A 561 -7.66 36.30 -10.04
CA PHE A 561 -8.24 36.38 -8.70
C PHE A 561 -7.18 35.95 -7.69
N GLY A 562 -7.09 36.68 -6.58
CA GLY A 562 -6.21 36.33 -5.47
C GLY A 562 -7.02 36.18 -4.20
N LEU A 563 -6.89 35.04 -3.51
CA LEU A 563 -7.55 34.76 -2.24
C LEU A 563 -6.48 34.41 -1.19
N GLN A 564 -6.58 35.00 0.00
CA GLN A 564 -5.66 34.76 1.14
C GLN A 564 -6.35 33.96 2.27
N PHE A 565 -7.31 33.11 1.93
CA PHE A 565 -8.06 32.32 2.89
C PHE A 565 -8.59 31.02 2.30
N HIS A 566 -8.89 30.07 3.18
CA HIS A 566 -9.49 28.78 2.84
C HIS A 566 -10.91 28.73 3.40
N PRO A 567 -11.95 29.02 2.59
CA PRO A 567 -13.34 28.87 3.03
C PRO A 567 -13.71 27.40 3.32
N GLU A 568 -13.01 26.45 2.71
CA GLU A 568 -13.20 25.00 2.83
C GLU A 568 -12.45 24.35 4.01
N SER A 569 -11.71 25.13 4.79
CA SER A 569 -10.89 24.59 5.88
C SER A 569 -11.77 24.06 7.03
N ILE A 570 -11.30 23.03 7.73
CA ILE A 570 -11.97 22.46 8.92
C ILE A 570 -12.26 23.48 10.05
N GLY A 571 -11.59 24.64 10.04
CA GLY A 571 -11.85 25.73 10.97
C GLY A 571 -12.99 26.67 10.55
N THR A 572 -13.55 26.57 9.36
CA THR A 572 -14.67 27.42 8.87
C THR A 572 -16.01 26.80 9.25
N GLU A 573 -17.12 27.41 8.81
CA GLU A 573 -18.50 26.94 9.04
C GLU A 573 -18.73 25.49 8.61
N ASP A 574 -17.97 24.98 7.64
CA ASP A 574 -18.10 23.63 7.07
C ASP A 574 -17.49 22.53 7.96
N GLY A 575 -16.66 22.87 8.96
CA GLY A 575 -15.99 21.89 9.85
C GLY A 575 -16.65 21.69 11.23
N ALA A 576 -17.96 21.42 11.30
CA ALA A 576 -18.73 21.41 12.56
C ALA A 576 -18.08 20.58 13.69
N ILE A 577 -17.67 19.34 13.39
CA ILE A 577 -17.05 18.41 14.35
C ILE A 577 -15.70 18.95 14.84
N TYR A 578 -14.89 19.54 13.95
CA TYR A 578 -13.59 20.12 14.30
C TYR A 578 -13.71 21.39 15.15
N ARG A 579 -14.84 22.10 15.04
CA ARG A 579 -15.19 23.21 15.96
C ARG A 579 -15.75 22.73 17.30
N GLY A 580 -15.83 21.42 17.52
CA GLY A 580 -16.41 20.84 18.72
C GLY A 580 -17.93 20.90 18.79
N ASN A 581 -18.63 21.16 17.67
CA ASN A 581 -20.09 21.12 17.63
C ASN A 581 -20.58 19.70 17.42
N ASP A 582 -21.68 19.35 18.09
CA ASP A 582 -22.36 18.08 17.90
C ASP A 582 -23.18 18.08 16.62
N LEU A 583 -23.22 16.95 15.91
CA LEU A 583 -24.18 16.75 14.84
C LEU A 583 -25.57 16.44 15.41
N THR A 584 -26.60 16.99 14.76
CA THR A 584 -27.98 16.57 15.02
C THR A 584 -28.21 15.12 14.59
N ILE A 585 -29.29 14.50 15.11
CA ILE A 585 -29.68 13.14 14.71
C ILE A 585 -29.81 13.05 13.17
N SER A 586 -30.43 14.04 12.53
CA SER A 586 -30.63 14.05 11.06
C SER A 586 -29.31 14.15 10.30
N GLU A 587 -28.38 15.00 10.74
CA GLU A 587 -27.07 15.12 10.10
C GLU A 587 -26.28 13.81 10.25
N MET A 588 -26.27 13.22 11.44
CA MET A 588 -25.56 11.96 11.65
C MET A 588 -26.22 10.78 10.90
N GLN A 589 -27.54 10.81 10.69
CA GLN A 589 -28.20 9.86 9.80
C GLN A 589 -27.75 10.00 8.33
N GLN A 590 -27.60 11.24 7.84
CA GLN A 590 -27.09 11.48 6.48
C GLN A 590 -25.65 10.98 6.34
N VAL A 591 -24.80 11.29 7.32
CA VAL A 591 -23.43 10.79 7.40
C VAL A 591 -23.39 9.26 7.44
N GLY A 592 -24.19 8.63 8.31
CA GLY A 592 -24.29 7.18 8.41
C GLY A 592 -24.71 6.53 7.10
N LYS A 593 -25.70 7.10 6.38
CA LYS A 593 -26.10 6.61 5.05
C LYS A 593 -24.96 6.72 4.05
N ALA A 594 -24.28 7.87 3.99
CA ALA A 594 -23.15 8.08 3.09
C ALA A 594 -22.01 7.09 3.36
N ILE A 595 -21.73 6.75 4.63
CA ILE A 595 -20.76 5.70 5.01
C ILE A 595 -21.20 4.33 4.46
N PHE A 596 -22.42 3.88 4.77
CA PHE A 596 -22.88 2.53 4.43
C PHE A 596 -23.46 2.38 3.01
N GLU A 597 -23.39 3.42 2.20
CA GLU A 597 -23.69 3.43 0.76
C GLU A 597 -22.42 3.72 -0.06
N GLU A 598 -21.25 3.67 0.59
CA GLU A 598 -19.92 3.83 -0.04
C GLU A 598 -19.78 5.15 -0.82
N GLN A 599 -20.41 6.22 -0.33
CA GLN A 599 -20.33 7.58 -0.90
C GLN A 599 -19.18 8.40 -0.31
N LEU A 600 -18.56 7.93 0.78
CA LEU A 600 -17.40 8.55 1.41
C LEU A 600 -16.16 7.69 1.18
N THR A 601 -15.02 8.33 0.96
CA THR A 601 -13.73 7.65 0.87
C THR A 601 -13.22 7.20 2.24
N ASP A 602 -12.34 6.22 2.27
CA ASP A 602 -11.70 5.73 3.52
C ASP A 602 -11.06 6.85 4.33
N SER A 603 -10.40 7.81 3.66
CA SER A 603 -9.81 8.99 4.29
C SER A 603 -10.85 9.91 4.93
N GLN A 604 -12.00 10.10 4.28
CA GLN A 604 -13.10 10.92 4.81
C GLN A 604 -13.74 10.26 6.04
N ILE A 605 -13.98 8.94 5.98
CA ILE A 605 -14.52 8.18 7.10
C ILE A 605 -13.51 8.19 8.26
N SER A 606 -12.22 8.03 7.98
CA SER A 606 -11.16 8.11 8.99
C SER A 606 -11.11 9.47 9.68
N ALA A 607 -11.14 10.56 8.91
CA ALA A 607 -11.15 11.93 9.44
C ALA A 607 -12.38 12.19 10.32
N LEU A 608 -13.55 11.73 9.88
CA LEU A 608 -14.80 11.82 10.65
C LEU A 608 -14.70 11.07 11.98
N LEU A 609 -14.24 9.82 11.97
CA LEU A 609 -14.15 8.98 13.17
C LEU A 609 -13.15 9.52 14.19
N VAL A 610 -12.01 10.04 13.73
CA VAL A 610 -11.03 10.70 14.59
C VAL A 610 -11.59 12.02 15.13
N GLY A 611 -12.27 12.81 14.29
CA GLY A 611 -12.93 14.05 14.71
C GLY A 611 -13.96 13.83 15.81
N LEU A 612 -14.87 12.86 15.63
CA LEU A 612 -15.87 12.49 16.66
C LEU A 612 -15.21 12.00 17.94
N LYS A 613 -14.12 11.23 17.83
CA LYS A 613 -13.38 10.75 18.99
C LYS A 613 -12.74 11.90 19.78
N ILE A 614 -12.11 12.86 19.10
CA ILE A 614 -11.45 14.01 19.73
C ILE A 614 -12.48 14.93 20.38
N LYS A 615 -13.59 15.20 19.68
CA LYS A 615 -14.71 16.01 20.20
C LYS A 615 -15.36 15.37 21.42
N GLY A 616 -15.44 14.04 21.44
CA GLY A 616 -16.38 13.32 22.27
C GLY A 616 -17.68 13.08 21.52
N VAL A 617 -18.31 11.94 21.81
CA VAL A 617 -19.49 11.47 21.09
C VAL A 617 -20.75 11.91 21.83
N ALA A 618 -21.63 12.64 21.15
CA ALA A 618 -22.90 13.10 21.72
C ALA A 618 -24.02 12.05 21.57
N ALA A 619 -25.03 12.08 22.45
CA ALA A 619 -26.17 11.16 22.36
C ALA A 619 -26.90 11.22 21.00
N ALA A 620 -27.06 12.42 20.43
CA ALA A 620 -27.69 12.61 19.12
C ALA A 620 -26.93 11.90 17.98
N GLU A 621 -25.60 11.90 18.03
CA GLU A 621 -24.73 11.26 17.05
C GLU A 621 -24.84 9.72 17.14
N LEU A 622 -24.75 9.17 18.36
CA LEU A 622 -24.95 7.73 18.57
C LEU A 622 -26.33 7.28 18.12
N THR A 623 -27.38 8.03 18.49
CA THR A 623 -28.77 7.74 18.11
C THR A 623 -28.93 7.74 16.59
N GLY A 624 -28.45 8.78 15.91
CA GLY A 624 -28.57 8.90 14.46
C GLY A 624 -27.87 7.74 13.72
N LEU A 625 -26.64 7.40 14.14
CA LEU A 625 -25.89 6.29 13.54
C LEU A 625 -26.54 4.93 13.84
N ALA A 626 -27.01 4.72 15.08
CA ALA A 626 -27.69 3.48 15.48
C ALA A 626 -28.98 3.26 14.69
N GLN A 627 -29.79 4.29 14.47
CA GLN A 627 -31.02 4.21 13.67
C GLN A 627 -30.74 3.83 12.21
N VAL A 628 -29.66 4.36 11.60
CA VAL A 628 -29.26 3.95 10.24
C VAL A 628 -28.86 2.48 10.21
N MET A 629 -28.08 2.03 11.20
CA MET A 629 -27.64 0.64 11.28
C MET A 629 -28.78 -0.35 11.54
N GLN A 630 -29.75 0.01 12.39
CA GLN A 630 -30.96 -0.78 12.60
C GLN A 630 -31.79 -0.86 11.31
N GLY A 631 -31.92 0.25 10.58
CA GLY A 631 -32.64 0.28 9.30
C GLY A 631 -31.97 -0.51 8.17
N LYS A 632 -30.65 -0.73 8.24
CA LYS A 632 -29.90 -1.62 7.32
C LYS A 632 -29.75 -3.05 7.85
N GLY A 633 -30.21 -3.34 9.07
CA GLY A 633 -30.16 -4.66 9.67
C GLY A 633 -31.20 -5.61 9.08
N THR A 634 -31.06 -6.89 9.38
CA THR A 634 -32.09 -7.88 9.01
C THR A 634 -33.35 -7.64 9.86
N PRO A 635 -34.53 -7.40 9.26
CA PRO A 635 -35.74 -7.11 10.02
C PRO A 635 -36.23 -8.35 10.80
N MET A 636 -36.64 -8.16 12.04
CA MET A 636 -37.31 -9.19 12.86
C MET A 636 -38.83 -9.03 12.77
N LEU A 637 -39.61 -10.12 12.82
CA LEU A 637 -41.03 -10.07 12.48
C LEU A 637 -41.90 -9.55 13.62
N ALA A 638 -41.61 -9.93 14.88
CA ALA A 638 -42.40 -9.52 16.04
C ALA A 638 -41.64 -9.63 17.37
N ALA A 639 -41.39 -8.49 18.02
CA ALA A 639 -40.82 -8.46 19.36
C ALA A 639 -41.88 -8.85 20.42
N PRO A 640 -41.62 -9.80 21.33
CA PRO A 640 -42.51 -10.03 22.46
C PRO A 640 -42.48 -8.83 23.43
N VAL A 641 -43.60 -8.56 24.09
CA VAL A 641 -43.68 -7.51 25.11
C VAL A 641 -42.71 -7.80 26.25
N GLY A 642 -41.96 -6.79 26.67
CA GLY A 642 -40.95 -6.86 27.72
C GLY A 642 -39.62 -7.46 27.26
N VAL A 643 -39.37 -7.54 25.94
CA VAL A 643 -38.10 -8.07 25.41
C VAL A 643 -36.93 -7.21 25.86
N MET A 644 -35.85 -7.89 26.24
CA MET A 644 -34.64 -7.27 26.78
C MET A 644 -33.38 -7.84 26.13
N ASP A 645 -32.33 -7.02 26.10
CA ASP A 645 -30.96 -7.46 25.85
C ASP A 645 -30.05 -7.05 27.01
N ASN A 646 -29.00 -7.84 27.24
CA ASN A 646 -27.90 -7.48 28.11
C ASN A 646 -26.56 -7.67 27.39
N CYS A 647 -25.85 -6.59 27.11
CA CYS A 647 -24.62 -6.65 26.32
C CYS A 647 -23.62 -5.57 26.74
N GLY A 648 -22.34 -5.92 26.71
CA GLY A 648 -21.24 -4.98 26.88
C GLY A 648 -20.73 -4.48 25.52
N THR A 649 -20.01 -3.37 25.51
CA THR A 649 -19.36 -2.85 24.30
C THR A 649 -18.24 -3.77 23.80
N GLY A 650 -17.69 -4.63 24.68
CA GLY A 650 -16.53 -5.47 24.42
C GLY A 650 -15.25 -4.63 24.29
N GLY A 651 -14.11 -5.24 24.65
CA GLY A 651 -12.80 -4.59 24.50
C GLY A 651 -12.23 -3.95 25.77
N ASP A 652 -12.76 -4.28 26.95
CA ASP A 652 -12.21 -3.87 28.25
C ASP A 652 -10.88 -4.60 28.62
N HIS A 653 -10.44 -5.55 27.79
CA HIS A 653 -9.25 -6.39 28.00
C HIS A 653 -9.23 -7.14 29.35
N SER A 654 -10.38 -7.33 30.00
CA SER A 654 -10.46 -7.90 31.36
C SER A 654 -10.25 -9.41 31.42
N HIS A 655 -10.33 -10.10 30.27
CA HIS A 655 -10.26 -11.56 30.17
C HIS A 655 -11.26 -12.30 31.10
N SER A 656 -12.37 -11.65 31.45
CA SER A 656 -13.48 -12.25 32.20
C SER A 656 -14.09 -13.45 31.44
N PHE A 657 -14.78 -14.32 32.15
CA PHE A 657 -15.69 -15.28 31.52
C PHE A 657 -16.92 -14.55 30.95
N ASN A 658 -17.75 -15.23 30.16
CA ASN A 658 -18.89 -14.62 29.48
C ASN A 658 -20.07 -14.32 30.45
N ILE A 659 -19.89 -13.31 31.29
CA ILE A 659 -20.80 -12.86 32.36
C ILE A 659 -22.16 -12.50 31.79
N SER A 660 -22.22 -11.60 30.80
CA SER A 660 -23.48 -11.15 30.20
C SER A 660 -24.28 -12.29 29.56
N THR A 661 -23.61 -13.19 28.84
CA THR A 661 -24.24 -14.40 28.26
C THR A 661 -24.83 -15.30 29.34
N THR A 662 -24.10 -15.52 30.44
CA THR A 662 -24.58 -16.35 31.55
C THR A 662 -25.76 -15.68 32.27
N ALA A 663 -25.67 -14.37 32.53
CA ALA A 663 -26.74 -13.59 33.13
C ALA A 663 -28.01 -13.55 32.25
N ALA A 664 -27.89 -13.61 30.93
CA ALA A 664 -29.04 -13.67 30.02
C ALA A 664 -29.92 -14.91 30.29
N PHE A 665 -29.30 -16.08 30.52
CA PHE A 665 -30.04 -17.29 30.88
C PHE A 665 -30.73 -17.15 32.25
N VAL A 666 -30.11 -16.45 33.20
CA VAL A 666 -30.70 -16.17 34.51
C VAL A 666 -31.91 -15.24 34.38
N LEU A 667 -31.82 -14.18 33.57
CA LEU A 667 -32.94 -13.28 33.30
C LEU A 667 -34.09 -14.00 32.58
N ALA A 668 -33.77 -14.83 31.59
CA ALA A 668 -34.75 -15.67 30.90
C ALA A 668 -35.41 -16.71 31.83
N GLY A 669 -34.65 -17.26 32.79
CA GLY A 669 -35.17 -18.15 33.83
C GLY A 669 -36.14 -17.45 34.77
N GLY A 670 -35.91 -16.16 35.03
CA GLY A 670 -36.88 -15.30 35.72
C GLY A 670 -38.13 -15.02 34.89
N GLY A 671 -38.10 -15.20 33.57
CA GLY A 671 -39.23 -14.99 32.67
C GLY A 671 -39.20 -13.68 31.90
N ILE A 672 -38.03 -13.02 31.79
CA ILE A 672 -37.82 -11.89 30.88
C ILE A 672 -37.44 -12.45 29.49
N PRO A 673 -38.15 -12.14 28.40
CA PRO A 673 -37.75 -12.56 27.06
C PRO A 673 -36.41 -11.94 26.66
N MET A 674 -35.39 -12.76 26.38
CA MET A 674 -34.03 -12.29 26.12
C MET A 674 -33.64 -12.39 24.64
N ALA A 675 -33.51 -11.25 23.96
CA ALA A 675 -32.97 -11.15 22.60
C ALA A 675 -31.47 -10.82 22.67
N LYS A 676 -30.65 -11.80 23.06
CA LYS A 676 -29.24 -11.60 23.37
C LYS A 676 -28.41 -11.32 22.11
N HIS A 677 -28.01 -10.06 21.92
CA HIS A 677 -27.09 -9.69 20.83
C HIS A 677 -25.64 -10.04 21.21
N GLY A 678 -24.86 -10.55 20.26
CA GLY A 678 -23.46 -10.89 20.53
C GLY A 678 -22.63 -11.26 19.30
N ASN A 679 -21.32 -11.42 19.54
CA ASN A 679 -20.32 -11.71 18.50
C ASN A 679 -19.29 -12.74 19.00
N ARG A 680 -18.39 -13.19 18.12
CA ARG A 680 -17.17 -13.95 18.45
C ARG A 680 -16.14 -13.05 19.13
N SER A 681 -15.18 -13.64 19.84
CA SER A 681 -14.13 -12.85 20.52
C SER A 681 -13.27 -12.06 19.53
N ILE A 682 -13.00 -10.80 19.88
CA ILE A 682 -11.96 -9.97 19.25
C ILE A 682 -10.74 -9.84 20.18
N SER A 683 -10.96 -9.63 21.49
CA SER A 683 -9.88 -9.40 22.48
C SER A 683 -9.86 -10.40 23.65
N SER A 684 -10.98 -11.09 23.94
CA SER A 684 -11.06 -12.14 24.97
C SER A 684 -10.64 -13.51 24.42
N LYS A 685 -10.48 -14.51 25.29
CA LYS A 685 -10.17 -15.89 24.85
C LYS A 685 -11.38 -16.62 24.23
N SER A 686 -12.61 -16.15 24.49
CA SER A 686 -13.84 -16.65 23.85
C SER A 686 -14.97 -15.61 23.91
N GLY A 687 -15.72 -15.44 22.83
CA GLY A 687 -16.92 -14.60 22.75
C GLY A 687 -18.20 -15.37 23.10
N SER A 688 -19.35 -14.66 23.08
CA SER A 688 -20.66 -15.30 23.33
C SER A 688 -20.95 -16.38 22.29
N ALA A 689 -20.65 -16.08 21.03
CA ALA A 689 -20.85 -17.02 19.92
C ALA A 689 -20.01 -18.30 20.08
N ASP A 690 -18.76 -18.17 20.54
CA ASP A 690 -17.85 -19.31 20.66
C ASP A 690 -18.32 -20.31 21.74
N ILE A 691 -18.88 -19.82 22.86
CA ILE A 691 -19.44 -20.69 23.91
C ILE A 691 -20.75 -21.33 23.49
N LEU A 692 -21.64 -20.55 22.86
CA LEU A 692 -22.92 -21.08 22.42
C LEU A 692 -22.72 -22.19 21.36
N GLU A 693 -21.76 -22.01 20.45
CA GLU A 693 -21.37 -23.05 19.49
C GLU A 693 -20.87 -24.33 20.18
N VAL A 694 -20.02 -24.22 21.21
CA VAL A 694 -19.55 -25.37 22.02
C VAL A 694 -20.66 -25.99 22.90
N LEU A 695 -21.73 -25.25 23.18
CA LEU A 695 -22.97 -25.75 23.79
C LEU A 695 -23.91 -26.42 22.77
N GLY A 696 -23.57 -26.41 21.48
CA GLY A 696 -24.34 -27.02 20.40
C GLY A 696 -25.41 -26.11 19.79
N ILE A 697 -25.33 -24.80 20.04
CA ILE A 697 -26.26 -23.79 19.53
C ILE A 697 -25.74 -23.30 18.17
N THR A 698 -26.56 -23.43 17.14
CA THR A 698 -26.31 -22.90 15.80
C THR A 698 -26.41 -21.38 15.81
N LEU A 699 -25.34 -20.70 15.37
CA LEU A 699 -25.23 -19.24 15.41
C LEU A 699 -25.99 -18.54 14.28
N THR A 700 -26.03 -19.15 13.10
CA THR A 700 -26.64 -18.58 11.90
C THR A 700 -27.98 -19.26 11.66
N VAL A 701 -29.05 -18.61 12.10
CA VAL A 701 -30.44 -19.04 11.91
C VAL A 701 -31.24 -17.95 11.21
N SER A 702 -32.29 -18.31 10.48
CA SER A 702 -33.13 -17.33 9.79
C SER A 702 -33.92 -16.47 10.80
N PRO A 703 -34.35 -15.25 10.43
CA PRO A 703 -35.15 -14.38 11.30
C PRO A 703 -36.41 -15.06 11.85
N GLU A 704 -37.11 -15.84 11.02
CA GLU A 704 -38.30 -16.60 11.42
C GLU A 704 -37.99 -17.59 12.54
N LYS A 705 -36.81 -18.22 12.46
CA LYS A 705 -36.33 -19.16 13.47
C LYS A 705 -35.87 -18.43 14.73
N ILE A 706 -35.27 -17.24 14.63
CA ILE A 706 -34.96 -16.40 15.79
C ILE A 706 -36.25 -16.05 16.55
N ASP A 707 -37.30 -15.59 15.84
CA ASP A 707 -38.61 -15.29 16.43
C ASP A 707 -39.23 -16.52 17.11
N TYR A 708 -39.17 -17.68 16.47
CA TYR A 708 -39.63 -18.95 17.04
C TYR A 708 -38.89 -19.31 18.34
N LEU A 709 -37.55 -19.21 18.35
CA LEU A 709 -36.74 -19.53 19.52
C LEU A 709 -37.02 -18.58 20.68
N LEU A 710 -37.11 -17.26 20.40
CA LEU A 710 -37.39 -16.28 21.43
C LEU A 710 -38.76 -16.53 22.07
N LYS A 711 -39.76 -16.88 21.27
CA LYS A 711 -41.12 -17.18 21.75
C LYS A 711 -41.18 -18.47 22.56
N GLU A 712 -40.60 -19.56 22.06
CA GLU A 712 -40.77 -20.90 22.64
C GLU A 712 -39.75 -21.23 23.73
N ALA A 713 -38.50 -20.75 23.60
CA ALA A 713 -37.46 -20.94 24.61
C ALA A 713 -37.36 -19.78 25.61
N GLY A 714 -37.92 -18.61 25.29
CA GLY A 714 -37.81 -17.39 26.10
C GLY A 714 -36.48 -16.64 25.94
N ILE A 715 -35.58 -17.16 25.11
CA ILE A 715 -34.28 -16.55 24.80
C ILE A 715 -33.89 -16.92 23.37
N ALA A 716 -33.28 -15.97 22.65
CA ALA A 716 -32.64 -16.22 21.36
C ALA A 716 -31.29 -15.50 21.32
N PHE A 717 -30.31 -16.12 20.65
CA PHE A 717 -29.02 -15.48 20.37
C PHE A 717 -29.04 -14.85 18.98
N LEU A 718 -28.69 -13.57 18.93
CA LEU A 718 -28.66 -12.77 17.72
C LEU A 718 -27.18 -12.55 17.35
N PHE A 719 -26.70 -13.28 16.34
CA PHE A 719 -25.30 -13.19 15.91
C PHE A 719 -25.08 -11.95 15.04
N ALA A 720 -24.45 -10.93 15.64
CA ALA A 720 -24.35 -9.59 15.08
C ALA A 720 -23.81 -9.50 13.64
N PRO A 721 -22.75 -10.24 13.24
CA PRO A 721 -22.22 -10.17 11.89
C PRO A 721 -23.21 -10.61 10.81
N THR A 722 -24.11 -11.55 11.13
CA THR A 722 -25.14 -12.00 10.20
C THR A 722 -26.26 -10.98 10.07
N LEU A 723 -26.60 -10.28 11.16
CA LEU A 723 -27.74 -9.37 11.21
C LEU A 723 -27.41 -7.95 10.73
N HIS A 724 -26.14 -7.55 10.75
CA HIS A 724 -25.68 -6.21 10.34
C HIS A 724 -24.53 -6.26 9.32
N PRO A 725 -24.75 -6.76 8.10
CA PRO A 725 -23.71 -6.91 7.08
C PRO A 725 -23.06 -5.57 6.68
N ALA A 726 -23.80 -4.46 6.78
CA ALA A 726 -23.32 -3.11 6.49
C ALA A 726 -22.10 -2.68 7.35
N MET A 727 -21.89 -3.31 8.51
CA MET A 727 -20.69 -3.06 9.32
C MET A 727 -19.39 -3.38 8.55
N GLY A 728 -19.45 -4.27 7.55
CA GLY A 728 -18.33 -4.62 6.68
C GLY A 728 -17.67 -3.42 6.00
N ALA A 729 -18.45 -2.39 5.63
CA ALA A 729 -17.97 -1.19 4.93
C ALA A 729 -16.94 -0.36 5.72
N VAL A 730 -16.92 -0.50 7.05
CA VAL A 730 -15.98 0.25 7.92
C VAL A 730 -14.95 -0.65 8.60
N MET A 731 -14.97 -1.96 8.35
CA MET A 731 -14.12 -2.89 9.09
C MET A 731 -12.62 -2.71 8.79
N HIS A 732 -12.23 -2.42 7.55
CA HIS A 732 -10.83 -2.16 7.20
C HIS A 732 -10.35 -0.83 7.77
N ILE A 733 -11.15 0.23 7.64
CA ILE A 733 -10.85 1.56 8.22
C ILE A 733 -10.66 1.46 9.75
N ARG A 734 -11.53 0.72 10.44
CA ARG A 734 -11.40 0.52 11.90
C ARG A 734 -10.14 -0.27 12.28
N LYS A 735 -9.71 -1.22 11.44
CA LYS A 735 -8.46 -1.95 11.64
C LYS A 735 -7.26 -1.03 11.44
N GLU A 736 -7.28 -0.17 10.44
CA GLU A 736 -6.21 0.80 10.16
C GLU A 736 -6.08 1.87 11.24
N LEU A 737 -7.19 2.43 11.71
CA LEU A 737 -7.20 3.42 12.80
C LEU A 737 -6.69 2.84 14.12
N ALA A 738 -6.81 1.52 14.32
CA ALA A 738 -6.34 0.77 15.49
C ALA A 738 -6.71 1.41 16.84
N THR A 739 -7.88 2.07 16.92
CA THR A 739 -8.30 2.82 18.11
C THR A 739 -9.82 2.78 18.27
N PRO A 740 -10.36 2.84 19.50
CA PRO A 740 -11.81 2.84 19.69
C PRO A 740 -12.45 4.08 19.07
N THR A 741 -13.55 3.89 18.34
CA THR A 741 -14.34 4.95 17.70
C THR A 741 -15.81 4.86 18.12
N ILE A 742 -16.67 5.74 17.60
CA ILE A 742 -18.12 5.67 17.83
C ILE A 742 -18.71 4.26 17.55
N PHE A 743 -18.13 3.51 16.61
CA PHE A 743 -18.53 2.14 16.28
C PHE A 743 -18.34 1.13 17.42
N ASN A 744 -17.45 1.41 18.38
CA ASN A 744 -17.27 0.57 19.57
C ASN A 744 -18.43 0.69 20.55
N LEU A 745 -19.13 1.83 20.57
CA LEU A 745 -20.32 2.04 21.39
C LEU A 745 -21.60 1.54 20.69
N LEU A 746 -21.52 1.30 19.38
CA LEU A 746 -22.68 1.07 18.52
C LEU A 746 -23.25 -0.35 18.62
N GLY A 747 -22.40 -1.37 18.81
CA GLY A 747 -22.82 -2.78 18.78
C GLY A 747 -23.98 -3.12 19.74
N PRO A 748 -23.94 -2.69 21.00
CA PRO A 748 -25.06 -2.85 21.94
C PRO A 748 -26.34 -2.09 21.56
N LEU A 749 -26.23 -0.98 20.82
CA LEU A 749 -27.37 -0.10 20.53
C LEU A 749 -28.25 -0.59 19.38
N ILE A 750 -27.68 -1.41 18.47
CA ILE A 750 -28.28 -1.74 17.17
C ILE A 750 -29.06 -3.06 17.16
N ASN A 751 -29.49 -3.59 18.31
CA ASN A 751 -30.33 -4.79 18.34
C ASN A 751 -31.51 -4.64 17.35
N PRO A 752 -31.75 -5.63 16.46
CA PRO A 752 -32.78 -5.50 15.42
C PRO A 752 -34.21 -5.61 15.98
N TYR A 753 -34.40 -6.08 17.22
CA TYR A 753 -35.68 -5.93 17.91
C TYR A 753 -35.82 -4.53 18.50
N PRO A 754 -37.01 -3.91 18.44
CA PRO A 754 -37.35 -2.78 19.29
C PRO A 754 -37.43 -3.25 20.75
N LEU A 755 -36.37 -3.01 21.51
CA LEU A 755 -36.28 -3.44 22.91
C LEU A 755 -37.03 -2.49 23.84
N ASP A 756 -37.84 -3.04 24.75
CA ASP A 756 -38.47 -2.28 25.83
C ASP A 756 -37.45 -1.97 26.93
N TYR A 757 -36.60 -2.95 27.26
CA TYR A 757 -35.62 -2.86 28.33
C TYR A 757 -34.21 -3.21 27.87
N GLN A 758 -33.19 -2.62 28.51
CA GLN A 758 -31.81 -2.96 28.19
C GLN A 758 -30.86 -2.75 29.38
N LEU A 759 -29.97 -3.72 29.61
CA LEU A 759 -28.80 -3.56 30.48
C LEU A 759 -27.56 -3.48 29.59
N MET A 760 -26.88 -2.35 29.58
CA MET A 760 -25.73 -2.13 28.70
C MET A 760 -24.46 -1.88 29.51
N GLY A 761 -23.42 -2.63 29.20
CA GLY A 761 -22.06 -2.38 29.67
C GLY A 761 -21.32 -1.38 28.81
N THR A 762 -20.50 -0.51 29.41
CA THR A 762 -19.58 0.35 28.66
C THR A 762 -18.22 0.48 29.34
N TYR A 763 -17.14 0.35 28.57
CA TYR A 763 -15.79 0.73 29.01
C TYR A 763 -15.61 2.26 29.09
N ALA A 764 -16.49 3.04 28.44
CA ALA A 764 -16.38 4.50 28.38
C ALA A 764 -17.20 5.14 29.52
N GLY A 765 -16.62 5.22 30.72
CA GLY A 765 -17.28 5.80 31.89
C GLY A 765 -17.75 7.24 31.67
N ASP A 766 -16.99 8.04 30.94
CA ASP A 766 -17.31 9.44 30.63
C ASP A 766 -18.58 9.60 29.77
N SER A 767 -19.00 8.56 29.05
CA SER A 767 -20.20 8.56 28.21
C SER A 767 -21.38 7.84 28.85
N LEU A 768 -21.32 7.49 30.14
CA LEU A 768 -22.33 6.68 30.83
C LEU A 768 -23.74 7.33 30.77
N VAL A 769 -23.84 8.63 31.07
CA VAL A 769 -25.10 9.40 30.99
C VAL A 769 -25.58 9.55 29.54
N GLU A 770 -24.69 9.90 28.61
CA GLU A 770 -25.06 10.08 27.20
C GLU A 770 -25.53 8.76 26.56
N THR A 771 -24.90 7.64 26.91
CA THR A 771 -25.32 6.30 26.47
C THR A 771 -26.72 5.97 26.99
N ALA A 772 -27.03 6.30 28.25
CA ALA A 772 -28.36 6.09 28.82
C ALA A 772 -29.42 6.96 28.13
N LYS A 773 -29.09 8.21 27.79
CA LYS A 773 -29.95 9.09 26.98
C LYS A 773 -30.19 8.50 25.59
N THR A 774 -29.16 7.98 24.93
CA THR A 774 -29.27 7.33 23.61
C THR A 774 -30.21 6.13 23.66
N LEU A 775 -30.12 5.26 24.68
CA LEU A 775 -31.04 4.13 24.83
C LEU A 775 -32.50 4.59 24.91
N GLY A 776 -32.77 5.67 25.65
CA GLY A 776 -34.09 6.30 25.68
C GLY A 776 -34.54 6.84 24.33
N GLN A 777 -33.66 7.52 23.60
CA GLN A 777 -33.93 8.03 22.25
C GLN A 777 -34.15 6.92 21.21
N LEU A 778 -33.61 5.73 21.45
CA LEU A 778 -33.84 4.50 20.68
C LEU A 778 -35.08 3.72 21.14
N GLY A 779 -35.90 4.29 22.03
CA GLY A 779 -37.23 3.79 22.37
C GLY A 779 -37.31 2.87 23.59
N ARG A 780 -36.22 2.67 24.35
CA ARG A 780 -36.29 1.86 25.58
C ARG A 780 -37.15 2.58 26.62
N GLU A 781 -38.07 1.87 27.26
CA GLU A 781 -38.86 2.41 28.37
C GLU A 781 -38.00 2.59 29.62
N ARG A 782 -37.12 1.62 29.89
CA ARG A 782 -36.16 1.64 31.00
C ARG A 782 -34.86 0.98 30.58
N ALA A 783 -33.74 1.60 30.92
CA ALA A 783 -32.42 1.01 30.68
C ALA A 783 -31.44 1.34 31.80
N ILE A 784 -30.44 0.47 31.99
CA ILE A 784 -29.32 0.73 32.90
C ILE A 784 -28.03 0.59 32.10
N VAL A 785 -27.19 1.63 32.13
CA VAL A 785 -25.83 1.59 31.60
C VAL A 785 -24.86 1.42 32.77
N ILE A 786 -23.94 0.46 32.68
CA ILE A 786 -22.99 0.12 33.74
C ILE A 786 -21.55 0.35 33.30
N HIS A 787 -20.74 0.86 34.22
CA HIS A 787 -19.30 0.98 34.11
C HIS A 787 -18.68 0.40 35.39
N GLY A 788 -18.14 -0.81 35.28
CA GLY A 788 -17.58 -1.55 36.40
C GLY A 788 -16.19 -1.08 36.79
N HIS A 789 -15.77 -1.49 37.98
CA HIS A 789 -14.42 -1.21 38.49
C HIS A 789 -13.34 -1.67 37.50
N GLY A 790 -12.31 -0.82 37.31
CA GLY A 790 -11.21 -1.09 36.39
C GLY A 790 -11.55 -0.84 34.91
N GLY A 791 -12.70 -0.24 34.61
CA GLY A 791 -13.12 0.05 33.23
C GLY A 791 -13.84 -1.11 32.55
N MET A 792 -14.26 -2.13 33.31
CA MET A 792 -15.01 -3.26 32.78
C MET A 792 -16.40 -2.85 32.33
N ASP A 793 -16.89 -3.44 31.25
CA ASP A 793 -18.27 -3.28 30.79
C ASP A 793 -19.26 -4.18 31.55
N GLU A 794 -18.85 -4.73 32.70
CA GLU A 794 -19.65 -5.56 33.58
C GLU A 794 -19.50 -5.10 35.03
N ALA A 795 -20.57 -5.24 35.83
CA ALA A 795 -20.44 -5.06 37.27
C ALA A 795 -19.56 -6.19 37.83
N ASN A 796 -18.61 -5.87 38.69
CA ASN A 796 -17.68 -6.85 39.24
C ASN A 796 -17.46 -6.66 40.74
N LEU A 797 -16.92 -7.69 41.38
CA LEU A 797 -16.73 -7.72 42.82
C LEU A 797 -15.41 -7.06 43.28
N ALA A 798 -14.62 -6.46 42.38
CA ALA A 798 -13.32 -5.89 42.75
C ALA A 798 -13.42 -4.48 43.35
N GLY A 799 -14.47 -3.72 42.99
CA GLY A 799 -14.68 -2.37 43.50
C GLY A 799 -15.96 -1.73 42.99
N THR A 800 -16.02 -0.40 43.07
CA THR A 800 -17.21 0.40 42.77
C THR A 800 -17.70 0.21 41.34
N THR A 801 -19.01 0.03 41.18
CA THR A 801 -19.69 0.06 39.88
C THR A 801 -20.50 1.35 39.76
N HIS A 802 -20.33 2.06 38.65
CA HIS A 802 -21.09 3.26 38.30
C HIS A 802 -22.23 2.91 37.34
N CYS A 803 -23.42 3.46 37.57
CA CYS A 803 -24.61 3.15 36.79
C CYS A 803 -25.39 4.41 36.41
N ALA A 804 -25.94 4.46 35.20
CA ALA A 804 -26.93 5.44 34.78
C ALA A 804 -28.23 4.73 34.41
N VAL A 805 -29.32 5.11 35.07
CA VAL A 805 -30.66 4.58 34.83
C VAL A 805 -31.44 5.57 33.99
N TYR A 806 -31.79 5.17 32.77
CA TYR A 806 -32.80 5.86 31.98
C TYR A 806 -34.19 5.35 32.38
N GLN A 807 -35.09 6.27 32.72
CA GLN A 807 -36.50 5.96 32.94
C GLN A 807 -37.35 7.22 32.70
N ASN A 808 -38.44 7.08 31.94
CA ASN A 808 -39.43 8.14 31.71
C ASN A 808 -38.82 9.49 31.24
N GLY A 809 -37.83 9.45 30.34
CA GLY A 809 -37.20 10.66 29.79
C GLY A 809 -36.14 11.30 30.68
N ALA A 810 -35.86 10.75 31.87
CA ALA A 810 -34.82 11.22 32.76
C ALA A 810 -33.71 10.18 32.93
N VAL A 811 -32.48 10.65 33.15
CA VAL A 811 -31.35 9.81 33.54
C VAL A 811 -30.98 10.12 34.98
N GLN A 812 -30.85 9.08 35.80
CA GLN A 812 -30.38 9.18 37.19
C GLN A 812 -29.14 8.32 37.36
N GLU A 813 -28.12 8.86 38.02
CA GLU A 813 -26.88 8.15 38.29
C GLU A 813 -26.88 7.60 39.72
N PHE A 814 -26.29 6.41 39.88
CA PHE A 814 -25.96 5.87 41.19
C PHE A 814 -24.67 5.06 41.10
N SER A 815 -24.08 4.76 42.25
CA SER A 815 -22.90 3.89 42.33
C SER A 815 -23.01 3.06 43.60
N PHE A 816 -22.39 1.88 43.59
CA PHE A 816 -22.39 1.00 44.73
C PHE A 816 -21.08 0.21 44.78
N ASP A 817 -20.65 -0.12 45.99
CA ASP A 817 -19.58 -1.07 46.24
C ASP A 817 -20.13 -2.51 46.38
N PRO A 818 -19.32 -3.55 46.11
CA PRO A 818 -19.76 -4.95 46.25
C PRO A 818 -20.37 -5.28 47.62
N GLU A 819 -19.85 -4.66 48.68
CA GLU A 819 -20.36 -4.83 50.04
C GLU A 819 -21.78 -4.29 50.24
N GLU A 820 -22.14 -3.21 49.55
CA GLU A 820 -23.50 -2.65 49.57
C GLU A 820 -24.50 -3.56 48.87
N ALA A 821 -24.03 -4.37 47.91
CA ALA A 821 -24.80 -5.40 47.22
C ALA A 821 -24.83 -6.75 47.97
N GLY A 822 -24.15 -6.86 49.12
CA GLY A 822 -24.11 -8.08 49.95
C GLY A 822 -22.97 -9.05 49.62
N PHE A 823 -22.01 -8.66 48.78
CA PHE A 823 -20.88 -9.50 48.39
C PHE A 823 -19.56 -9.03 49.01
N LYS A 824 -18.60 -9.96 49.17
CA LYS A 824 -17.24 -9.59 49.58
C LYS A 824 -16.44 -9.16 48.35
N ARG A 825 -15.44 -8.29 48.54
CA ARG A 825 -14.53 -7.95 47.45
C ARG A 825 -13.74 -9.16 46.98
N VAL A 826 -13.71 -9.38 45.66
CA VAL A 826 -12.93 -10.42 45.00
C VAL A 826 -12.06 -9.77 43.92
N PRO A 827 -10.73 -10.05 43.88
CA PRO A 827 -9.88 -9.54 42.81
C PRO A 827 -10.37 -10.00 41.43
N LEU A 828 -10.15 -9.20 40.39
CA LEU A 828 -10.55 -9.54 39.00
C LEU A 828 -10.00 -10.90 38.53
N ALA A 829 -8.84 -11.32 39.05
CA ALA A 829 -8.27 -12.65 38.82
C ALA A 829 -9.23 -13.81 39.15
N GLY A 830 -10.17 -13.60 40.08
CA GLY A 830 -11.17 -14.59 40.51
C GLY A 830 -12.27 -14.86 39.48
N ILE A 831 -12.47 -13.95 38.51
CA ILE A 831 -13.52 -14.06 37.48
C ILE A 831 -12.94 -14.31 36.07
N VAL A 832 -11.64 -14.61 35.96
CA VAL A 832 -10.97 -14.86 34.68
C VAL A 832 -11.54 -16.11 34.01
N GLY A 833 -11.87 -15.97 32.73
CA GLY A 833 -12.35 -17.04 31.87
C GLY A 833 -11.23 -17.93 31.30
N GLY A 834 -11.49 -18.53 30.14
CA GLY A 834 -10.54 -19.35 29.40
C GLY A 834 -10.99 -19.61 27.97
N SER A 835 -10.72 -20.83 27.46
CA SER A 835 -11.26 -21.27 26.18
C SER A 835 -12.80 -21.36 26.23
N ALA A 836 -13.42 -21.52 25.06
CA ALA A 836 -14.86 -21.72 24.97
C ALA A 836 -15.34 -22.91 25.83
N GLU A 837 -14.56 -23.99 25.93
CA GLU A 837 -14.85 -25.16 26.80
C GLU A 837 -14.78 -24.80 28.28
N LYS A 838 -13.72 -24.12 28.72
CA LYS A 838 -13.60 -23.70 30.12
C LYS A 838 -14.72 -22.74 30.51
N ASN A 839 -15.07 -21.80 29.64
CA ASN A 839 -16.15 -20.87 29.93
C ASN A 839 -17.54 -21.53 29.85
N LYS A 840 -17.72 -22.56 29.00
CA LYS A 840 -18.89 -23.45 29.07
C LYS A 840 -19.00 -24.13 30.43
N ASP A 841 -17.90 -24.66 30.98
CA ASP A 841 -17.92 -25.32 32.29
C ASP A 841 -18.27 -24.32 33.41
N ILE A 842 -17.72 -23.10 33.35
CA ILE A 842 -18.09 -22.02 34.28
C ILE A 842 -19.58 -21.68 34.15
N LEU A 843 -20.10 -21.48 32.94
CA LEU A 843 -21.51 -21.17 32.69
C LEU A 843 -22.42 -22.26 33.26
N LEU A 844 -22.12 -23.54 32.96
CA LEU A 844 -22.90 -24.67 33.48
C LEU A 844 -22.81 -24.78 35.00
N SER A 845 -21.64 -24.49 35.59
CA SER A 845 -21.44 -24.45 37.04
C SER A 845 -22.32 -23.39 37.70
N VAL A 846 -22.35 -22.17 37.13
CA VAL A 846 -23.18 -21.07 37.62
C VAL A 846 -24.66 -21.39 37.50
N LEU A 847 -25.13 -21.85 36.33
CA LEU A 847 -26.55 -22.18 36.13
C LEU A 847 -27.03 -23.37 36.97
N ARG A 848 -26.12 -24.19 37.49
CA ARG A 848 -26.42 -25.28 38.44
C ARG A 848 -26.33 -24.84 39.91
N GLY A 849 -26.10 -23.55 40.16
CA GLY A 849 -26.05 -22.99 41.51
C GLY A 849 -24.81 -23.37 42.32
N ILE A 850 -23.69 -23.69 41.66
CA ILE A 850 -22.43 -24.00 42.36
C ILE A 850 -21.79 -22.69 42.83
N PRO A 851 -21.64 -22.46 44.15
CA PRO A 851 -21.07 -21.21 44.67
C PRO A 851 -19.63 -20.98 44.22
N SER A 852 -19.35 -19.79 43.68
CA SER A 852 -18.04 -19.33 43.24
C SER A 852 -18.05 -17.81 43.03
N ALA A 853 -16.88 -17.20 42.83
CA ALA A 853 -16.81 -15.79 42.43
C ALA A 853 -17.53 -15.52 41.10
N HIS A 854 -17.52 -16.50 40.17
CA HIS A 854 -18.29 -16.44 38.92
C HIS A 854 -19.80 -16.40 39.20
N TYR A 855 -20.29 -17.24 40.12
CA TYR A 855 -21.70 -17.27 40.52
C TYR A 855 -22.17 -15.94 41.11
N GLU A 856 -21.44 -15.39 42.08
CA GLU A 856 -21.76 -14.10 42.73
C GLU A 856 -21.72 -12.93 41.73
N THR A 857 -20.77 -12.95 40.79
CA THR A 857 -20.67 -11.93 39.73
C THR A 857 -21.86 -12.01 38.76
N VAL A 858 -22.35 -13.21 38.43
CA VAL A 858 -23.57 -13.37 37.62
C VAL A 858 -24.80 -12.90 38.38
N LEU A 859 -24.94 -13.22 39.68
CA LEU A 859 -26.03 -12.72 40.50
C LEU A 859 -26.09 -11.19 40.50
N LEU A 860 -24.94 -10.54 40.62
CA LEU A 860 -24.85 -9.08 40.60
C LEU A 860 -25.33 -8.49 39.26
N ASN A 861 -24.83 -9.01 38.13
CA ASN A 861 -25.21 -8.51 36.80
C ASN A 861 -26.66 -8.87 36.42
N ALA A 862 -27.14 -10.07 36.77
CA ALA A 862 -28.53 -10.46 36.58
C ALA A 862 -29.47 -9.65 37.48
N GLY A 863 -29.06 -9.32 38.71
CA GLY A 863 -29.84 -8.46 39.60
C GLY A 863 -30.02 -7.05 39.05
N LEU A 864 -28.96 -6.47 38.47
CA LEU A 864 -29.06 -5.23 37.70
C LEU A 864 -29.97 -5.37 36.49
N GLY A 865 -29.97 -6.54 35.82
CA GLY A 865 -30.86 -6.81 34.69
C GLY A 865 -32.35 -6.86 35.10
N PHE A 866 -32.67 -7.51 36.22
CA PHE A 866 -34.03 -7.48 36.78
C PHE A 866 -34.46 -6.06 37.15
N MET A 867 -33.56 -5.26 37.73
CA MET A 867 -33.84 -3.86 38.01
C MET A 867 -34.04 -3.04 36.73
N ALA A 868 -33.24 -3.28 35.68
CA ALA A 868 -33.37 -2.62 34.38
C ALA A 868 -34.70 -2.93 33.67
N SER A 869 -35.20 -4.17 33.81
CA SER A 869 -36.53 -4.58 33.30
C SER A 869 -37.72 -3.95 34.04
N GLY A 870 -37.47 -3.27 35.18
CA GLY A 870 -38.52 -2.72 36.02
C GLY A 870 -39.29 -3.72 36.88
N ARG A 871 -38.96 -5.02 36.79
CA ARG A 871 -39.57 -6.08 37.61
C ARG A 871 -39.33 -5.89 39.11
N VAL A 872 -38.18 -5.35 39.48
CA VAL A 872 -37.83 -4.99 40.85
C VAL A 872 -37.36 -3.54 40.94
N LYS A 873 -37.40 -2.98 42.15
CA LYS A 873 -37.01 -1.58 42.39
C LYS A 873 -35.59 -1.43 42.91
N THR A 874 -35.08 -2.42 43.65
CA THR A 874 -33.77 -2.37 44.30
C THR A 874 -32.84 -3.44 43.74
N LEU A 875 -31.53 -3.20 43.84
CA LEU A 875 -30.52 -4.18 43.45
C LEU A 875 -30.62 -5.46 44.31
N THR A 876 -30.90 -5.32 45.60
CA THR A 876 -31.06 -6.45 46.54
C THR A 876 -32.21 -7.37 46.12
N ASP A 877 -33.37 -6.80 45.76
CA ASP A 877 -34.51 -7.59 45.26
C ASP A 877 -34.16 -8.28 43.92
N GLY A 878 -33.36 -7.61 43.07
CA GLY A 878 -32.90 -8.17 41.80
C GLY A 878 -31.95 -9.35 41.98
N ILE A 879 -31.00 -9.25 42.92
CA ILE A 879 -30.10 -10.34 43.28
C ILE A 879 -30.89 -11.55 43.80
N ALA A 880 -31.92 -11.31 44.62
CA ALA A 880 -32.79 -12.38 45.11
C ALA A 880 -33.58 -13.09 43.99
N GLU A 881 -34.13 -12.35 43.02
CA GLU A 881 -34.78 -12.93 41.83
C GLU A 881 -33.78 -13.72 40.96
N ALA A 882 -32.54 -13.22 40.81
CA ALA A 882 -31.49 -13.92 40.09
C ALA A 882 -31.10 -15.24 40.78
N GLU A 883 -30.97 -15.22 42.09
CA GLU A 883 -30.67 -16.41 42.88
C GLU A 883 -31.83 -17.42 42.81
N GLN A 884 -33.07 -16.97 42.92
CA GLN A 884 -34.25 -17.83 42.74
C GLN A 884 -34.29 -18.47 41.34
N SER A 885 -33.98 -17.71 40.29
CA SER A 885 -33.92 -18.22 38.91
C SER A 885 -32.89 -19.34 38.72
N ILE A 886 -31.74 -19.23 39.37
CA ILE A 886 -30.70 -20.27 39.34
C ILE A 886 -31.11 -21.47 40.22
N LEU A 887 -31.45 -21.24 41.49
CA LEU A 887 -31.69 -22.32 42.46
C LEU A 887 -32.96 -23.12 42.17
N SER A 888 -33.95 -22.55 41.49
CA SER A 888 -35.13 -23.27 41.01
C SER A 888 -34.85 -24.17 39.80
N GLY A 889 -33.69 -24.04 39.16
CA GLY A 889 -33.34 -24.71 37.90
C GLY A 889 -33.84 -24.00 36.64
N ALA A 890 -34.69 -22.96 36.78
CA ALA A 890 -35.30 -22.27 35.64
C ALA A 890 -34.25 -21.68 34.66
N ALA A 891 -33.16 -21.11 35.17
CA ALA A 891 -32.09 -20.58 34.34
C ALA A 891 -31.40 -21.67 33.49
N TYR A 892 -31.15 -22.84 34.10
CA TYR A 892 -30.57 -24.00 33.40
C TYR A 892 -31.53 -24.59 32.37
N ASP A 893 -32.82 -24.65 32.71
CA ASP A 893 -33.87 -25.15 31.82
C ASP A 893 -34.01 -24.29 30.57
N ARG A 894 -33.80 -22.97 30.64
CA ARG A 894 -33.79 -22.08 29.47
C ARG A 894 -32.67 -22.42 28.48
N LEU A 895 -31.48 -22.74 28.98
CA LEU A 895 -30.39 -23.22 28.12
C LEU A 895 -30.76 -24.54 27.43
N GLN A 896 -31.34 -25.49 28.16
CA GLN A 896 -31.78 -26.77 27.59
C GLN A 896 -32.89 -26.56 26.56
N GLN A 897 -33.87 -25.71 26.84
CA GLN A 897 -34.95 -25.37 25.92
C GLN A 897 -34.41 -24.72 24.64
N LEU A 898 -33.46 -23.80 24.72
CA LEU A 898 -32.86 -23.19 23.54
C LEU A 898 -32.18 -24.24 22.63
N ILE A 899 -31.43 -25.18 23.22
CA ILE A 899 -30.77 -26.27 22.48
C ILE A 899 -31.82 -27.18 21.82
N VAL A 900 -32.82 -27.63 22.57
CA VAL A 900 -33.88 -28.52 22.07
C VAL A 900 -34.70 -27.86 20.97
N LYS A 901 -35.13 -26.60 21.18
CA LYS A 901 -35.94 -25.86 20.19
C LYS A 901 -35.16 -25.50 18.94
N GLN A 902 -33.84 -25.31 19.01
CA GLN A 902 -33.04 -25.16 17.80
C GLN A 902 -32.97 -26.44 16.96
N GLN A 903 -32.92 -27.61 17.61
CA GLN A 903 -32.95 -28.91 16.94
C GLN A 903 -34.32 -29.23 16.36
N GLU A 904 -35.41 -28.87 17.03
CA GLU A 904 -36.78 -29.02 16.49
C GLU A 904 -37.03 -28.15 15.25
N ALA A 905 -36.40 -26.97 15.19
CA ALA A 905 -36.52 -26.04 14.08
C ALA A 905 -35.44 -26.23 12.99
N ALA A 906 -34.53 -27.21 13.13
CA ALA A 906 -33.53 -27.58 12.12
C ALA A 906 -34.10 -28.68 11.22
#